data_AF-A0A1F4F5U6-F1
#
_entry.id   AF-A0A1F4F5U6-F1
#
_cell.length_a   1.000
_cell.length_b   1.000
_cell.length_c   1.000
_cell.angle_alpha   90.00
_cell.angle_beta   90.00
_cell.angle_gamma   90.00
#
_symmetry.space_group_name_H-M   'P 1'
#
loop_
_entity.id
_entity.type
_entity.pdbx_description
1 polymer ?
#
loop_
_entity_poly.entity_id
_entity_poly.type
_entity_poly.pdbx_seq_one_letter_code
_entity_poly.pdbx_strand_id
1 'polypeptide(L)'
;MTTYNWTALIDGQNIVFDPLVDVLNFNDAGIQAAAVTVVLGGTTSLTLSYPGKTVTLLMNPLSATQTNIVFADGSKLLIGDDATGTANDDAANTLTGGAGDDRLVGLGGNDTLDGGGGNDIASYSASSAGYSFSLVGGNFVITDTNTGNGDEGADTLIGVENASFTDGTISLVSSGENRVNTTTAGSQGDQAIAVLADGGFVVTWLSDGQDGDGSGVYARRFNASGVAIGGEFQVNTATANDQFAPAIAALSDGGFVVTWSSLNQDGSDSGVYAQRYDADGAAQDGEFRVNTTTAGFQGFPAIAALSGGGFVVTWHAEDGSGFGVYAQRYNASGTALDGEFRVNTATASSQHTSSVAALSGGGFVVTWESEVQDGGGYGVYAQRYDASGAAVGSEFRVNTTTASDQLASAITALADGGFAVTWMSNLQDGDGAGIYARRYDASGVAIGGEFQINTATANDQVSPAITALSDGGFVVTWGSLNQDGDGYGVYAQRYDASGTAAGSEFQVNTTTVGNQGVSSVAALADGGFVVTWSGNGVGDDVGTYAQRYDAAGNPVSAQLTGDGGNNVITWSGAGNVVLDGGSGSDSLTGGTGNDYLVGRTGFDSLAGGQGDDAYVNDGQDIITEGASAGTDLVRSDFSYTLGANLENLTLTGTGAINGTGNTLNNHLTGNSAANVLEGGAGNDTLNGLGGFDIATYSNATSGVTVSLATTGAQNTVGAGTDTLANIEALTGSALADTLTGNASNNVFTGLAGNDTLNGGGGTDIAAYGGGSSGYNFRLTSGNIVVTDIDASNGNDGIDRLISVESASFTDGTIGIDLFGELRVNSFTSGDQSFPAVAALTGGGFVVAWQSDGQD
;
A
#
# COMPACT_ATOMS: atom_id res chain seq x y z
N MET A 1 -36.21 -6.84 41.72
CA MET A 1 -35.15 -5.87 41.41
C MET A 1 -34.08 -6.00 42.47
N THR A 2 -33.07 -6.83 42.20
CA THR A 2 -32.01 -7.14 43.15
C THR A 2 -30.73 -6.46 42.68
N THR A 3 -30.24 -5.50 43.43
CA THR A 3 -28.95 -4.88 43.13
C THR A 3 -27.84 -5.69 43.79
N TYR A 4 -26.98 -6.28 42.98
CA TYR A 4 -25.73 -6.90 43.41
C TYR A 4 -24.63 -5.85 43.28
N ASN A 5 -23.90 -5.55 44.35
CA ASN A 5 -22.71 -4.70 44.26
C ASN A 5 -21.50 -5.61 44.12
N TRP A 6 -20.64 -5.35 43.12
CA TRP A 6 -19.45 -6.17 42.88
C TRP A 6 -18.63 -6.35 44.15
N THR A 7 -18.40 -5.30 44.93
CA THR A 7 -17.63 -5.34 46.19
C THR A 7 -18.25 -6.22 47.28
N ALA A 8 -19.54 -6.52 47.22
CA ALA A 8 -20.26 -7.31 48.23
C ALA A 8 -20.31 -8.82 47.92
N LEU A 9 -20.03 -9.21 46.67
CA LEU A 9 -19.96 -10.62 46.27
C LEU A 9 -18.67 -11.28 46.78
N ILE A 10 -18.63 -12.60 46.89
CA ILE A 10 -17.41 -13.34 47.24
C ILE A 10 -16.84 -14.05 46.02
N ASP A 11 -15.54 -14.37 46.06
CA ASP A 11 -14.87 -15.13 45.01
C ASP A 11 -15.48 -16.55 44.89
N GLY A 12 -15.71 -17.00 43.66
CA GLY A 12 -16.36 -18.27 43.31
C GLY A 12 -17.87 -18.30 43.58
N GLN A 13 -18.52 -17.15 43.78
CA GLN A 13 -19.95 -17.10 44.06
C GLN A 13 -20.78 -17.31 42.79
N ASN A 14 -21.79 -18.20 42.89
CA ASN A 14 -22.85 -18.30 41.89
C ASN A 14 -24.03 -17.42 42.31
N ILE A 15 -24.51 -16.55 41.43
CA ILE A 15 -25.72 -15.77 41.63
C ILE A 15 -26.73 -16.05 40.53
N VAL A 16 -27.98 -16.31 40.91
CA VAL A 16 -29.09 -16.31 39.95
C VAL A 16 -29.34 -14.86 39.59
N PHE A 17 -29.11 -14.53 38.33
CA PHE A 17 -29.17 -13.15 37.83
C PHE A 17 -30.32 -13.06 36.84
N ASP A 18 -31.32 -12.24 37.19
CA ASP A 18 -32.40 -11.90 36.28
C ASP A 18 -32.07 -10.58 35.57
N PRO A 19 -31.70 -10.61 34.28
CA PRO A 19 -31.36 -9.41 33.54
C PRO A 19 -32.43 -8.30 33.55
N LEU A 20 -33.71 -8.64 33.75
CA LEU A 20 -34.82 -7.69 33.71
C LEU A 20 -34.90 -6.75 34.89
N VAL A 21 -34.41 -7.22 36.02
CA VAL A 21 -34.67 -6.59 37.30
C VAL A 21 -33.42 -6.54 38.16
N ASP A 22 -32.43 -7.37 37.90
CA ASP A 22 -31.21 -7.35 38.67
C ASP A 22 -30.20 -6.41 38.03
N VAL A 23 -29.47 -5.71 38.87
CA VAL A 23 -28.41 -4.79 38.45
C VAL A 23 -27.14 -5.26 39.13
N LEU A 24 -26.12 -5.59 38.36
CA LEU A 24 -24.77 -5.77 38.89
C LEU A 24 -24.02 -4.45 38.75
N ASN A 25 -23.76 -3.80 39.87
CA ASN A 25 -23.08 -2.51 39.91
C ASN A 25 -21.60 -2.68 40.25
N PHE A 26 -20.74 -2.24 39.33
CA PHE A 26 -19.31 -2.05 39.55
C PHE A 26 -19.06 -0.63 40.03
N ASN A 27 -19.24 -0.41 41.33
CA ASN A 27 -19.11 0.90 41.98
C ASN A 27 -17.64 1.30 42.29
N ASP A 28 -16.66 0.62 41.68
CA ASP A 28 -15.24 0.88 41.89
C ASP A 28 -14.69 1.68 40.70
N ALA A 29 -14.20 2.89 40.95
CA ALA A 29 -13.92 3.91 39.94
C ALA A 29 -12.69 3.62 39.04
N GLY A 30 -12.25 2.37 38.96
CA GLY A 30 -11.14 1.93 38.12
C GLY A 30 -11.34 0.56 37.47
N ILE A 31 -12.54 -0.02 37.56
CA ILE A 31 -12.90 -1.25 36.84
C ILE A 31 -13.73 -0.85 35.63
N GLN A 32 -13.23 -1.17 34.44
CA GLN A 32 -13.88 -0.92 33.15
C GLN A 32 -14.42 -2.23 32.57
N ALA A 33 -15.39 -2.17 31.66
CA ALA A 33 -15.95 -3.36 31.03
C ALA A 33 -14.87 -4.20 30.32
N ALA A 34 -13.96 -3.56 29.59
CA ALA A 34 -12.84 -4.21 28.90
C ALA A 34 -11.87 -4.96 29.84
N ALA A 35 -11.78 -4.57 31.12
CA ALA A 35 -10.90 -5.21 32.11
C ALA A 35 -11.51 -6.46 32.76
N VAL A 36 -12.78 -6.77 32.48
CA VAL A 36 -13.48 -7.93 33.00
C VAL A 36 -13.37 -9.08 32.00
N THR A 37 -12.72 -10.17 32.40
CA THR A 37 -12.73 -11.39 31.61
C THR A 37 -14.10 -12.04 31.70
N VAL A 38 -14.72 -12.26 30.55
CA VAL A 38 -16.03 -12.90 30.44
C VAL A 38 -15.83 -14.28 29.85
N VAL A 39 -16.14 -15.32 30.63
CA VAL A 39 -16.11 -16.71 30.18
C VAL A 39 -17.53 -17.23 30.09
N LEU A 40 -17.95 -17.62 28.89
CA LEU A 40 -19.26 -18.21 28.64
C LEU A 40 -19.23 -19.70 29.06
N GLY A 41 -20.08 -20.08 30.01
CA GLY A 41 -20.18 -21.45 30.54
C GLY A 41 -21.32 -22.24 29.91
N GLY A 42 -21.67 -21.94 28.65
CA GLY A 42 -22.89 -22.38 27.96
C GLY A 42 -24.05 -21.39 28.08
N THR A 43 -25.23 -21.75 27.57
CA THR A 43 -26.38 -20.85 27.33
C THR A 43 -27.05 -20.25 28.58
N THR A 44 -26.65 -20.66 29.78
CA THR A 44 -27.30 -20.24 31.04
C THR A 44 -26.32 -19.77 32.10
N SER A 45 -25.02 -19.66 31.77
CA SER A 45 -24.05 -19.17 32.73
C SER A 45 -22.93 -18.33 32.12
N LEU A 46 -22.66 -17.21 32.79
CA LEU A 46 -21.59 -16.27 32.46
C LEU A 46 -20.67 -16.16 33.65
N THR A 47 -19.38 -16.39 33.48
CA THR A 47 -18.40 -16.15 34.55
C THR A 47 -17.68 -14.84 34.31
N LEU A 48 -17.88 -13.89 35.22
CA LEU A 48 -17.17 -12.62 35.26
C LEU A 48 -15.94 -12.78 36.15
N SER A 49 -14.77 -12.45 35.61
CA SER A 49 -13.51 -12.48 36.36
C SER A 49 -12.81 -11.13 36.27
N TYR A 50 -12.36 -10.64 37.43
CA TYR A 50 -11.50 -9.48 37.56
C TYR A 50 -10.39 -9.86 38.56
N PRO A 51 -9.14 -9.37 38.45
CA PRO A 51 -8.00 -9.88 39.22
C PRO A 51 -8.31 -10.22 40.70
N GLY A 52 -8.19 -11.50 41.05
CA GLY A 52 -8.43 -12.02 42.40
C GLY A 52 -9.88 -12.31 42.78
N LYS A 53 -10.83 -12.23 41.82
CA LYS A 53 -12.24 -12.51 42.07
C LYS A 53 -12.98 -13.02 40.82
N THR A 54 -13.73 -14.09 41.01
CA THR A 54 -14.60 -14.72 40.02
C THR A 54 -16.03 -14.78 40.54
N VAL A 55 -17.00 -14.50 39.68
CA VAL A 55 -18.43 -14.59 39.98
C VAL A 55 -19.13 -15.22 38.79
N THR A 56 -19.91 -16.27 39.01
CA THR A 56 -20.73 -16.89 37.96
C THR A 56 -22.17 -16.39 38.06
N LEU A 57 -22.65 -15.74 37.02
CA LEU A 57 -24.05 -15.40 36.82
C LEU A 57 -24.75 -16.61 36.21
N LEU A 58 -25.73 -17.16 36.91
CA LEU A 58 -26.67 -18.15 36.39
C LEU A 58 -27.88 -17.38 35.83
N MET A 59 -27.96 -17.24 34.52
CA MET A 59 -28.95 -16.40 33.85
C MET A 59 -30.33 -17.10 33.86
N ASN A 60 -31.37 -16.37 34.30
CA ASN A 60 -32.76 -16.84 34.21
C ASN A 60 -33.39 -16.29 32.91
N PRO A 61 -33.84 -17.14 31.97
CA PRO A 61 -34.22 -16.68 30.64
C PRO A 61 -35.68 -16.23 30.59
N LEU A 62 -35.98 -14.93 30.70
CA LEU A 62 -37.25 -14.32 30.28
C LEU A 62 -37.11 -12.79 30.08
N SER A 63 -37.27 -12.30 28.83
CA SER A 63 -37.98 -11.12 28.28
C SER A 63 -37.58 -9.64 28.58
N ALA A 64 -36.47 -9.13 28.01
CA ALA A 64 -36.34 -7.74 27.49
C ALA A 64 -35.02 -7.53 26.69
N THR A 65 -35.10 -6.62 25.70
CA THR A 65 -34.23 -6.35 24.53
C THR A 65 -32.77 -5.92 24.75
N GLN A 66 -32.21 -5.92 25.97
CA GLN A 66 -30.78 -5.69 26.27
C GLN A 66 -30.56 -5.70 27.77
N THR A 67 -29.55 -6.44 28.25
CA THR A 67 -29.12 -6.35 29.65
C THR A 67 -27.81 -5.61 29.77
N ASN A 68 -27.85 -4.51 30.52
CA ASN A 68 -26.77 -3.54 30.70
C ASN A 68 -26.09 -3.73 32.05
N ILE A 69 -24.84 -4.20 32.04
CA ILE A 69 -23.93 -3.92 33.16
C ILE A 69 -23.22 -2.61 32.82
N VAL A 70 -23.61 -1.53 33.49
CA VAL A 70 -22.97 -0.21 33.32
C VAL A 70 -21.92 -0.03 34.41
N PHE A 71 -20.72 0.32 34.00
CA PHE A 71 -19.60 0.59 34.89
C PHE A 71 -19.57 2.08 35.26
N ALA A 72 -18.92 2.41 36.39
CA ALA A 72 -18.88 3.77 36.90
C ALA A 72 -18.16 4.77 35.97
N ASP A 73 -17.35 4.28 35.04
CA ASP A 73 -16.64 5.07 34.04
C ASP A 73 -17.45 5.34 32.75
N GLY A 74 -18.64 4.74 32.63
CA GLY A 74 -19.52 4.88 31.47
C GLY A 74 -19.50 3.69 30.51
N SER A 75 -18.50 2.81 30.60
CA SER A 75 -18.42 1.59 29.80
C SER A 75 -19.54 0.59 30.12
N LYS A 76 -19.83 -0.30 29.18
CA LYS A 76 -20.93 -1.27 29.23
C LYS A 76 -20.46 -2.68 28.88
N LEU A 77 -21.03 -3.66 29.57
CA LEU A 77 -21.07 -5.05 29.13
C LEU A 77 -22.50 -5.38 28.71
N LEU A 78 -22.67 -5.70 27.41
CA LEU A 78 -23.94 -5.96 26.74
C LEU A 78 -24.04 -7.43 26.32
N ILE A 79 -25.22 -8.03 26.50
CA ILE A 79 -25.50 -9.44 26.18
C ILE A 79 -26.85 -9.52 25.45
N GLY A 80 -26.90 -10.21 24.30
CA GLY A 80 -28.10 -10.40 23.46
C GLY A 80 -29.15 -11.36 24.04
N ASP A 81 -30.44 -11.02 23.91
CA ASP A 81 -31.65 -11.86 24.11
C ASP A 81 -32.91 -11.09 23.60
N ASP A 82 -33.73 -11.68 22.71
CA ASP A 82 -34.99 -11.08 22.21
C ASP A 82 -36.20 -11.39 23.12
N ALA A 83 -37.16 -10.46 23.15
CA ALA A 83 -38.35 -10.40 23.96
C ALA A 83 -39.42 -11.49 23.68
N THR A 84 -39.13 -12.55 22.89
CA THR A 84 -40.13 -13.53 22.45
C THR A 84 -40.43 -14.62 23.48
N GLY A 85 -39.68 -14.69 24.59
CA GLY A 85 -40.00 -15.55 25.73
C GLY A 85 -39.72 -17.04 25.50
N THR A 86 -38.94 -17.38 24.48
CA THR A 86 -38.27 -18.67 24.36
C THR A 86 -36.79 -18.47 24.66
N ALA A 87 -36.27 -19.13 25.70
CA ALA A 87 -34.83 -19.27 25.83
C ALA A 87 -34.30 -19.86 24.52
N ASN A 88 -33.30 -19.23 23.92
CA ASN A 88 -32.61 -19.74 22.73
C ASN A 88 -33.38 -19.59 21.40
N ASP A 89 -33.85 -18.39 21.03
CA ASP A 89 -34.03 -18.14 19.60
C ASP A 89 -32.67 -17.82 18.99
N ASP A 90 -32.30 -18.56 17.95
CA ASP A 90 -31.09 -18.29 17.14
C ASP A 90 -31.35 -17.03 16.28
N ALA A 91 -31.85 -15.95 16.90
CA ALA A 91 -32.41 -14.78 16.23
C ALA A 91 -31.47 -13.58 16.31
N ALA A 92 -31.40 -12.84 15.20
CA ALA A 92 -30.60 -11.63 15.06
C ALA A 92 -30.92 -10.56 16.12
N ASN A 93 -29.90 -10.06 16.81
CA ASN A 93 -29.95 -8.99 17.80
C ASN A 93 -29.20 -7.73 17.32
N THR A 94 -29.45 -6.60 18.00
CA THR A 94 -28.68 -5.36 17.79
C THR A 94 -28.22 -4.80 19.14
N LEU A 95 -26.91 -4.71 19.33
CA LEU A 95 -26.24 -4.27 20.55
C LEU A 95 -25.54 -2.93 20.27
N THR A 96 -25.67 -1.93 21.16
CA THR A 96 -25.07 -0.59 20.97
C THR A 96 -24.37 -0.11 22.25
N GLY A 97 -23.04 -0.05 22.22
CA GLY A 97 -22.13 0.34 23.31
C GLY A 97 -22.21 1.83 23.61
N GLY A 98 -21.89 2.68 22.63
CA GLY A 98 -22.01 4.12 22.76
C GLY A 98 -20.65 4.80 22.93
N ALA A 99 -20.27 5.21 24.15
CA ALA A 99 -18.98 5.86 24.40
C ALA A 99 -18.30 5.20 25.59
N GLY A 100 -16.98 5.00 25.51
CA GLY A 100 -16.19 4.22 26.47
C GLY A 100 -15.82 2.84 25.90
N ASP A 101 -14.98 2.11 26.63
CA ASP A 101 -14.48 0.79 26.18
C ASP A 101 -15.47 -0.32 26.55
N ASP A 102 -16.35 -0.65 25.62
CA ASP A 102 -17.49 -1.54 25.77
C ASP A 102 -17.16 -3.00 25.42
N ARG A 103 -17.93 -3.94 25.98
CA ARG A 103 -17.85 -5.37 25.66
C ARG A 103 -19.22 -5.90 25.25
N LEU A 104 -19.31 -6.51 24.06
CA LEU A 104 -20.54 -6.96 23.42
C LEU A 104 -20.52 -8.48 23.26
N VAL A 105 -21.62 -9.14 23.60
CA VAL A 105 -21.82 -10.60 23.50
C VAL A 105 -23.14 -10.85 22.75
N GLY A 106 -23.07 -11.25 21.49
CA GLY A 106 -24.24 -11.50 20.64
C GLY A 106 -25.05 -12.75 21.04
N LEU A 107 -24.34 -13.86 21.27
CA LEU A 107 -24.87 -15.23 21.43
C LEU A 107 -25.27 -15.87 20.09
N GLY A 108 -26.48 -16.40 19.95
CA GLY A 108 -26.92 -17.13 18.76
C GLY A 108 -27.62 -16.22 17.75
N GLY A 109 -27.52 -16.53 16.46
CA GLY A 109 -28.13 -15.73 15.39
C GLY A 109 -27.16 -14.76 14.72
N ASN A 110 -27.63 -14.01 13.72
CA ASN A 110 -26.79 -13.03 12.99
C ASN A 110 -26.93 -11.64 13.62
N ASP A 111 -26.01 -11.26 14.49
CA ASP A 111 -26.15 -10.04 15.28
C ASP A 111 -25.52 -8.81 14.63
N THR A 112 -25.91 -7.63 15.11
CA THR A 112 -25.23 -6.36 14.85
C THR A 112 -24.66 -5.83 16.16
N LEU A 113 -23.33 -5.76 16.25
CA LEU A 113 -22.59 -5.34 17.43
C LEU A 113 -21.95 -3.97 17.14
N ASP A 114 -22.56 -2.90 17.63
CA ASP A 114 -22.09 -1.52 17.49
C ASP A 114 -21.38 -1.07 18.77
N GLY A 115 -20.05 -1.02 18.76
CA GLY A 115 -19.23 -0.58 19.90
C GLY A 115 -19.39 0.92 20.17
N GLY A 116 -19.37 1.73 19.11
CA GLY A 116 -19.46 3.18 19.20
C GLY A 116 -18.07 3.81 19.28
N GLY A 117 -17.81 4.63 20.30
CA GLY A 117 -16.53 5.30 20.49
C GLY A 117 -15.79 4.78 21.70
N GLY A 118 -14.64 4.15 21.51
CA GLY A 118 -13.85 3.54 22.57
C GLY A 118 -12.86 2.56 21.98
N ASN A 119 -12.34 1.67 22.81
CA ASN A 119 -11.68 0.43 22.38
C ASN A 119 -12.56 -0.76 22.78
N ASP A 120 -13.38 -1.20 21.85
CA ASP A 120 -14.49 -2.11 22.12
C ASP A 120 -14.13 -3.58 21.82
N ILE A 121 -14.86 -4.51 22.46
CA ILE A 121 -14.62 -5.95 22.35
C ILE A 121 -15.90 -6.72 22.04
N ALA A 122 -15.97 -7.38 20.88
CA ALA A 122 -16.95 -8.45 20.61
C ALA A 122 -16.45 -9.78 21.21
N SER A 123 -17.35 -10.57 21.79
CA SER A 123 -17.00 -11.78 22.55
C SER A 123 -17.71 -13.03 22.05
N TYR A 124 -16.93 -14.07 21.77
CA TYR A 124 -17.38 -15.33 21.19
C TYR A 124 -17.14 -16.50 22.15
N SER A 125 -17.97 -17.54 22.01
CA SER A 125 -18.04 -18.65 22.98
C SER A 125 -17.05 -19.77 22.68
N ALA A 126 -16.59 -19.89 21.43
CA ALA A 126 -15.65 -20.91 20.98
C ALA A 126 -14.24 -20.36 20.73
N SER A 127 -13.35 -21.22 20.23
CA SER A 127 -12.01 -20.83 19.78
C SER A 127 -12.10 -20.15 18.41
N SER A 128 -11.15 -19.27 18.12
CA SER A 128 -11.00 -18.58 16.82
C SER A 128 -11.04 -19.55 15.62
N ALA A 129 -10.63 -20.81 15.80
CA ALA A 129 -10.70 -21.86 14.77
C ALA A 129 -12.13 -22.23 14.32
N GLY A 130 -13.13 -21.86 15.12
CA GLY A 130 -14.53 -22.03 14.76
C GLY A 130 -15.08 -20.91 13.88
N TYR A 131 -14.35 -19.83 13.67
CA TYR A 131 -14.87 -18.62 13.02
C TYR A 131 -14.06 -18.22 11.79
N SER A 132 -14.72 -17.54 10.86
CA SER A 132 -14.08 -16.85 9.74
C SER A 132 -14.40 -15.36 9.75
N PHE A 133 -13.49 -14.56 9.19
CA PHE A 133 -13.55 -13.10 9.14
C PHE A 133 -13.74 -12.63 7.71
N SER A 134 -14.57 -11.61 7.53
CA SER A 134 -14.73 -10.92 6.25
C SER A 134 -15.04 -9.45 6.48
N LEU A 135 -15.03 -8.64 5.42
CA LEU A 135 -15.57 -7.28 5.44
C LEU A 135 -16.83 -7.22 4.57
N VAL A 136 -17.92 -6.68 5.13
CA VAL A 136 -19.15 -6.38 4.40
C VAL A 136 -19.53 -4.92 4.65
N GLY A 137 -19.47 -4.09 3.61
CA GLY A 137 -19.77 -2.65 3.72
C GLY A 137 -18.85 -1.90 4.70
N GLY A 138 -17.56 -2.25 4.74
CA GLY A 138 -16.56 -1.62 5.63
C GLY A 138 -16.52 -2.15 7.06
N ASN A 139 -17.48 -2.99 7.42
CA ASN A 139 -17.62 -3.57 8.76
C ASN A 139 -17.15 -5.01 8.78
N PHE A 140 -16.47 -5.43 9.85
CA PHE A 140 -16.10 -6.83 10.00
C PHE A 140 -17.34 -7.68 10.17
N VAL A 141 -17.36 -8.82 9.50
CA VAL A 141 -18.34 -9.87 9.72
C VAL A 141 -17.61 -11.12 10.20
N ILE A 142 -17.96 -11.58 11.41
CA ILE A 142 -17.41 -12.80 12.01
C ILE A 142 -18.48 -13.88 11.90
N THR A 143 -18.16 -14.97 11.20
CA THR A 143 -19.11 -16.06 10.91
C THR A 143 -18.68 -17.33 11.60
N ASP A 144 -19.58 -17.97 12.34
CA ASP A 144 -19.37 -19.33 12.84
C ASP A 144 -19.38 -20.34 11.68
N THR A 145 -18.33 -21.13 11.59
CA THR A 145 -18.14 -22.16 10.56
C THR A 145 -18.68 -23.53 11.00
N ASN A 146 -19.05 -23.69 12.28
CA ASN A 146 -19.49 -24.95 12.87
C ASN A 146 -21.01 -25.00 13.10
N THR A 147 -21.79 -25.22 12.05
CA THR A 147 -23.28 -25.34 12.13
C THR A 147 -23.88 -26.43 13.05
N GLY A 148 -23.07 -27.16 13.82
CA GLY A 148 -23.48 -28.32 14.64
C GLY A 148 -23.39 -28.16 16.16
N ASN A 149 -22.83 -27.06 16.69
CA ASN A 149 -22.67 -26.79 18.14
C ASN A 149 -23.68 -25.77 18.71
N GLY A 150 -24.51 -25.16 17.88
CA GLY A 150 -25.44 -24.07 18.22
C GLY A 150 -24.99 -22.82 17.47
N ASP A 151 -25.79 -22.39 16.50
CA ASP A 151 -25.36 -21.47 15.44
C ASP A 151 -25.23 -20.03 15.97
N GLU A 152 -24.00 -19.62 16.28
CA GLU A 152 -23.65 -18.22 16.58
C GLU A 152 -23.71 -17.33 15.34
N GLY A 153 -24.07 -17.88 14.17
CA GLY A 153 -24.43 -17.10 12.99
C GLY A 153 -23.29 -16.25 12.44
N ALA A 154 -23.67 -15.20 11.70
CA ALA A 154 -22.78 -14.22 11.10
C ALA A 154 -23.04 -12.83 11.70
N ASP A 155 -22.13 -12.39 12.56
CA ASP A 155 -22.23 -11.13 13.30
C ASP A 155 -21.56 -10.00 12.55
N THR A 156 -22.23 -8.85 12.45
CA THR A 156 -21.69 -7.60 11.88
C THR A 156 -21.19 -6.68 12.98
N LEU A 157 -19.92 -6.27 12.89
CA LEU A 157 -19.23 -5.45 13.89
C LEU A 157 -19.06 -4.02 13.37
N ILE A 158 -19.59 -3.04 14.12
CA ILE A 158 -19.53 -1.61 13.80
C ILE A 158 -18.75 -0.93 14.93
N GLY A 159 -17.62 -0.28 14.61
CA GLY A 159 -16.80 0.39 15.63
C GLY A 159 -16.36 -0.55 16.75
N VAL A 160 -15.87 -1.75 16.40
CA VAL A 160 -15.32 -2.72 17.36
C VAL A 160 -13.90 -3.08 16.94
N GLU A 161 -12.95 -2.85 17.84
CA GLU A 161 -11.51 -2.99 17.57
C GLU A 161 -10.96 -4.38 17.91
N ASN A 162 -11.69 -5.19 18.68
CA ASN A 162 -11.20 -6.49 19.12
C ASN A 162 -12.31 -7.56 19.12
N ALA A 163 -11.95 -8.77 18.69
CA ALA A 163 -12.76 -9.97 18.91
C ALA A 163 -12.06 -10.89 19.93
N SER A 164 -12.80 -11.32 20.94
CA SER A 164 -12.32 -12.18 22.02
C SER A 164 -12.92 -13.57 21.90
N PHE A 165 -12.05 -14.58 21.90
CA PHE A 165 -12.36 -16.00 21.80
C PHE A 165 -11.82 -16.75 23.03
N THR A 166 -12.09 -18.05 23.12
CA THR A 166 -11.58 -18.89 24.22
C THR A 166 -10.07 -19.16 24.17
N ASP A 167 -9.46 -18.98 23.01
CA ASP A 167 -8.04 -19.21 22.73
C ASP A 167 -7.22 -17.92 22.59
N GLY A 168 -7.85 -16.75 22.69
CA GLY A 168 -7.15 -15.46 22.63
C GLY A 168 -8.03 -14.32 22.15
N THR A 169 -7.39 -13.21 21.83
CA THR A 169 -7.99 -12.02 21.24
C THR A 169 -7.38 -11.73 19.86
N ILE A 170 -8.21 -11.32 18.91
CA ILE A 170 -7.80 -10.85 17.59
C ILE A 170 -8.18 -9.37 17.48
N SER A 171 -7.19 -8.51 17.21
CA SER A 171 -7.41 -7.10 16.91
C SER A 171 -7.89 -6.93 15.48
N LEU A 172 -8.83 -6.02 15.26
CA LEU A 172 -9.56 -5.80 14.01
C LEU A 172 -9.35 -4.36 13.55
N VAL A 173 -8.89 -4.19 12.32
CA VAL A 173 -8.75 -2.87 11.67
C VAL A 173 -9.37 -2.93 10.28
N SER A 174 -10.45 -2.19 10.03
CA SER A 174 -11.10 -2.11 8.72
C SER A 174 -10.65 -0.87 7.96
N SER A 175 -10.49 -0.99 6.64
CA SER A 175 -9.83 0.06 5.85
C SER A 175 -10.18 0.10 4.34
N GLY A 176 -11.02 -0.80 3.82
CA GLY A 176 -11.42 -0.91 2.40
C GLY A 176 -12.35 0.19 1.84
N GLU A 177 -12.96 -0.05 0.66
CA GLU A 177 -13.87 0.90 -0.02
C GLU A 177 -15.11 1.14 0.84
N ASN A 178 -15.27 2.37 1.31
CA ASN A 178 -16.28 2.76 2.29
C ASN A 178 -17.19 3.84 1.71
N ARG A 179 -18.51 3.65 1.84
CA ARG A 179 -19.47 4.71 1.53
C ARG A 179 -19.40 5.80 2.60
N VAL A 180 -19.18 7.04 2.16
CA VAL A 180 -19.06 8.22 3.03
C VAL A 180 -20.42 8.68 3.53
N ASN A 181 -21.36 8.84 2.60
CA ASN A 181 -22.70 9.36 2.84
C ASN A 181 -23.61 8.29 3.44
N THR A 182 -24.51 8.70 4.34
CA THR A 182 -25.53 7.81 4.91
C THR A 182 -26.88 7.95 4.21
N THR A 183 -27.15 9.12 3.63
CA THR A 183 -28.35 9.40 2.84
C THR A 183 -28.22 8.79 1.44
N THR A 184 -29.15 7.92 1.04
CA THR A 184 -29.08 7.20 -0.25
C THR A 184 -30.13 7.65 -1.26
N ALA A 185 -31.03 8.55 -0.88
CA ALA A 185 -32.04 9.11 -1.79
C ALA A 185 -31.44 10.31 -2.52
N GLY A 186 -31.58 10.36 -3.85
CA GLY A 186 -31.01 11.43 -4.66
C GLY A 186 -29.51 11.26 -4.89
N SER A 187 -28.95 12.03 -5.81
CA SER A 187 -27.53 11.98 -6.15
C SER A 187 -26.67 12.51 -5.00
N GLN A 188 -25.57 11.81 -4.72
CA GLN A 188 -24.57 12.13 -3.71
C GLN A 188 -23.20 12.22 -4.39
N GLY A 189 -22.76 13.42 -4.78
CA GLY A 189 -21.61 13.59 -5.66
C GLY A 189 -20.85 14.90 -5.46
N ASP A 190 -19.99 15.24 -6.42
CA ASP A 190 -19.12 16.44 -6.40
C ASP A 190 -18.35 16.60 -5.08
N GLN A 191 -17.77 15.50 -4.60
CA GLN A 191 -17.13 15.47 -3.30
C GLN A 191 -15.74 16.13 -3.30
N ALA A 192 -15.38 16.69 -2.15
CA ALA A 192 -14.08 17.24 -1.85
C ALA A 192 -13.59 16.77 -0.47
N ILE A 193 -12.28 16.64 -0.30
CA ILE A 193 -11.66 16.12 0.92
C ILE A 193 -10.57 17.05 1.43
N ALA A 194 -10.47 17.20 2.76
CA ALA A 194 -9.34 17.84 3.43
C ALA A 194 -8.88 17.04 4.64
N VAL A 195 -7.56 16.88 4.78
CA VAL A 195 -6.92 16.25 5.94
C VAL A 195 -6.64 17.32 6.99
N LEU A 196 -7.08 17.06 8.22
CA LEU A 196 -6.99 17.95 9.36
C LEU A 196 -5.66 17.76 10.12
N ALA A 197 -5.33 18.73 10.97
CA ALA A 197 -4.08 18.73 11.74
C ALA A 197 -3.95 17.59 12.75
N ASP A 198 -5.06 16.93 13.12
CA ASP A 198 -5.07 15.76 14.01
C ASP A 198 -4.86 14.43 13.27
N GLY A 199 -4.65 14.49 11.95
CA GLY A 199 -4.48 13.33 11.07
C GLY A 199 -5.78 12.74 10.54
N GLY A 200 -6.95 13.17 11.04
CA GLY A 200 -8.24 12.81 10.47
C GLY A 200 -8.54 13.57 9.18
N PHE A 201 -9.71 13.33 8.59
CA PHE A 201 -10.14 14.03 7.38
C PHE A 201 -11.63 14.34 7.39
N VAL A 202 -12.04 15.30 6.57
CA VAL A 202 -13.44 15.65 6.32
C VAL A 202 -13.71 15.50 4.84
N VAL A 203 -14.82 14.82 4.53
CA VAL A 203 -15.34 14.74 3.18
C VAL A 203 -16.61 15.59 3.11
N THR A 204 -16.69 16.46 2.12
CA THR A 204 -17.89 17.24 1.78
C THR A 204 -18.44 16.76 0.45
N TRP A 205 -19.76 16.76 0.26
CA TRP A 205 -20.40 16.38 -1.01
C TRP A 205 -21.73 17.12 -1.20
N LEU A 206 -22.24 17.09 -2.41
CA LEU A 206 -23.58 17.55 -2.78
C LEU A 206 -24.59 16.41 -2.58
N SER A 207 -25.74 16.72 -1.95
CA SER A 207 -26.84 15.77 -1.72
C SER A 207 -28.16 16.34 -2.26
N ASP A 208 -28.77 15.63 -3.21
CA ASP A 208 -30.04 16.04 -3.82
C ASP A 208 -31.24 15.80 -2.89
N GLY A 209 -31.97 16.86 -2.58
CA GLY A 209 -33.27 16.82 -1.93
C GLY A 209 -33.25 16.56 -0.42
N GLN A 210 -32.08 16.37 0.19
CA GLN A 210 -31.97 16.05 1.62
C GLN A 210 -32.34 17.22 2.54
N ASP A 211 -32.08 18.45 2.12
CA ASP A 211 -32.46 19.66 2.87
C ASP A 211 -33.90 20.13 2.59
N GLY A 212 -34.60 19.44 1.67
CA GLY A 212 -36.00 19.66 1.34
C GLY A 212 -36.28 20.58 0.15
N ASP A 213 -35.26 21.19 -0.48
CA ASP A 213 -35.40 22.00 -1.69
C ASP A 213 -34.10 22.07 -2.50
N GLY A 214 -34.09 21.46 -3.69
CA GLY A 214 -32.88 21.41 -4.53
C GLY A 214 -31.80 20.53 -3.93
N SER A 215 -30.54 20.88 -4.20
CA SER A 215 -29.35 20.18 -3.70
C SER A 215 -28.70 20.95 -2.54
N GLY A 216 -28.34 20.26 -1.47
CA GLY A 216 -27.61 20.83 -0.34
C GLY A 216 -26.15 20.34 -0.26
N VAL A 217 -25.32 21.01 0.53
CA VAL A 217 -23.93 20.58 0.81
C VAL A 217 -23.88 19.90 2.16
N TYR A 218 -23.31 18.70 2.21
CA TYR A 218 -23.19 17.88 3.41
C TYR A 218 -21.73 17.50 3.65
N ALA A 219 -21.44 17.12 4.89
CA ALA A 219 -20.11 16.72 5.29
C ALA A 219 -20.12 15.63 6.36
N ARG A 220 -19.01 14.92 6.45
CA ARG A 220 -18.74 13.93 7.49
C ARG A 220 -17.26 13.92 7.83
N ARG A 221 -16.97 13.78 9.12
CA ARG A 221 -15.61 13.73 9.66
C ARG A 221 -15.19 12.28 9.88
N PHE A 222 -13.91 12.02 9.70
CA PHE A 222 -13.28 10.72 9.88
C PHE A 222 -12.00 10.89 10.70
N ASN A 223 -11.64 9.87 11.49
CA ASN A 223 -10.35 9.80 12.15
C ASN A 223 -9.24 9.41 11.15
N ALA A 224 -7.99 9.40 11.59
CA ALA A 224 -6.83 9.08 10.74
C ALA A 224 -6.88 7.67 10.12
N SER A 225 -7.59 6.74 10.77
CA SER A 225 -7.77 5.37 10.28
C SER A 225 -8.88 5.25 9.23
N GLY A 226 -9.70 6.29 9.03
CA GLY A 226 -10.84 6.27 8.12
C GLY A 226 -12.17 5.91 8.76
N VAL A 227 -12.25 5.85 10.09
CA VAL A 227 -13.51 5.61 10.81
C VAL A 227 -14.25 6.92 11.00
N ALA A 228 -15.55 6.93 10.69
CA ALA A 228 -16.38 8.12 10.84
C ALA A 228 -16.49 8.59 12.29
N ILE A 229 -16.39 9.90 12.49
CA ILE A 229 -16.57 10.55 13.79
C ILE A 229 -17.92 11.27 13.76
N GLY A 230 -18.88 10.72 14.50
CA GLY A 230 -20.25 11.23 14.55
C GLY A 230 -21.04 10.98 13.26
N GLY A 231 -22.15 11.71 13.14
CA GLY A 231 -23.04 11.65 11.98
C GLY A 231 -22.63 12.61 10.86
N GLU A 232 -23.23 12.38 9.70
CA GLU A 232 -23.29 13.37 8.62
C GLU A 232 -24.02 14.64 9.08
N PHE A 233 -23.55 15.80 8.62
CA PHE A 233 -24.14 17.10 8.94
C PHE A 233 -24.24 18.01 7.72
N GLN A 234 -25.26 18.86 7.69
CA GLN A 234 -25.45 19.86 6.63
C GLN A 234 -24.49 21.04 6.81
N VAL A 235 -23.88 21.48 5.72
CA VAL A 235 -22.91 22.58 5.70
C VAL A 235 -23.59 23.93 5.50
N ASN A 236 -24.44 24.04 4.48
CA ASN A 236 -25.19 25.26 4.17
C ASN A 236 -26.33 25.48 5.16
N THR A 237 -26.58 26.74 5.53
CA THR A 237 -27.78 27.10 6.31
C THR A 237 -28.91 27.61 5.43
N ALA A 238 -28.60 28.20 4.27
CA ALA A 238 -29.57 28.48 3.23
C ALA A 238 -29.88 27.23 2.42
N THR A 239 -31.15 26.85 2.35
CA THR A 239 -31.63 25.62 1.72
C THR A 239 -32.52 25.89 0.50
N ALA A 240 -32.52 27.12 -0.02
CA ALA A 240 -33.44 27.49 -1.10
C ALA A 240 -32.72 27.37 -2.44
N ASN A 241 -33.29 26.60 -3.37
CA ASN A 241 -32.66 26.21 -4.64
C ASN A 241 -31.32 25.46 -4.42
N ASP A 242 -30.58 25.21 -5.50
CA ASP A 242 -29.37 24.39 -5.44
C ASP A 242 -28.16 25.09 -4.82
N GLN A 243 -27.46 24.35 -3.97
CA GLN A 243 -26.08 24.57 -3.55
C GLN A 243 -25.18 23.52 -4.21
N PHE A 244 -24.07 23.95 -4.80
CA PHE A 244 -23.25 23.06 -5.62
C PHE A 244 -21.77 23.43 -5.65
N ALA A 245 -20.95 22.53 -6.20
CA ALA A 245 -19.49 22.62 -6.29
C ALA A 245 -18.83 22.95 -4.93
N PRO A 246 -18.99 22.08 -3.91
CA PRO A 246 -18.32 22.29 -2.64
C PRO A 246 -16.80 22.12 -2.79
N ALA A 247 -16.05 22.96 -2.09
CA ALA A 247 -14.60 22.83 -1.94
C ALA A 247 -14.22 23.07 -0.48
N ILE A 248 -13.16 22.42 -0.01
CA ILE A 248 -12.77 22.41 1.40
C ILE A 248 -11.28 22.65 1.57
N ALA A 249 -10.89 23.40 2.61
CA ALA A 249 -9.51 23.53 3.05
C ALA A 249 -9.38 23.41 4.56
N ALA A 250 -8.42 22.60 5.01
CA ALA A 250 -8.01 22.52 6.41
C ALA A 250 -7.16 23.73 6.79
N LEU A 251 -7.45 24.32 7.95
CA LEU A 251 -6.77 25.51 8.44
C LEU A 251 -5.68 25.16 9.46
N SER A 252 -4.71 26.06 9.60
CA SER A 252 -3.60 25.91 10.55
C SER A 252 -4.02 25.92 12.03
N ASP A 253 -5.25 26.34 12.35
CA ASP A 253 -5.83 26.30 13.69
C ASP A 253 -6.48 24.95 14.03
N GLY A 254 -6.42 23.98 13.11
CA GLY A 254 -7.01 22.65 13.23
C GLY A 254 -8.45 22.54 12.71
N GLY A 255 -9.11 23.67 12.44
CA GLY A 255 -10.44 23.71 11.83
C GLY A 255 -10.39 23.57 10.30
N PHE A 256 -11.53 23.80 9.66
CA PHE A 256 -11.65 23.78 8.20
C PHE A 256 -12.67 24.81 7.70
N VAL A 257 -12.62 25.10 6.41
CA VAL A 257 -13.58 25.97 5.72
C VAL A 257 -14.14 25.22 4.53
N VAL A 258 -15.46 25.26 4.38
CA VAL A 258 -16.15 24.75 3.20
C VAL A 258 -16.68 25.95 2.42
N THR A 259 -16.46 25.97 1.11
CA THR A 259 -17.01 26.94 0.15
C THR A 259 -17.93 26.25 -0.84
N TRP A 260 -18.97 26.92 -1.31
CA TRP A 260 -19.89 26.39 -2.33
C TRP A 260 -20.50 27.52 -3.16
N SER A 261 -21.12 27.17 -4.29
CA SER A 261 -21.98 28.06 -5.06
C SER A 261 -23.42 27.90 -4.59
N SER A 262 -24.17 29.00 -4.43
CA SER A 262 -25.59 28.96 -4.07
C SER A 262 -26.43 29.75 -5.05
N LEU A 263 -27.45 29.10 -5.61
CA LEU A 263 -28.33 29.70 -6.60
C LEU A 263 -29.31 30.69 -5.96
N ASN A 264 -29.32 31.92 -6.47
CA ASN A 264 -30.24 33.01 -6.15
C ASN A 264 -30.27 33.44 -4.67
N GLN A 265 -29.28 33.04 -3.86
CA GLN A 265 -29.20 33.41 -2.44
C GLN A 265 -28.92 34.90 -2.25
N ASP A 266 -28.18 35.54 -3.15
CA ASP A 266 -27.93 36.99 -3.14
C ASP A 266 -28.99 37.81 -3.91
N GLY A 267 -30.02 37.14 -4.45
CA GLY A 267 -31.07 37.74 -5.27
C GLY A 267 -30.72 37.93 -6.74
N SER A 268 -29.61 37.35 -7.22
CA SER A 268 -29.25 37.27 -8.65
C SER A 268 -29.12 35.81 -9.09
N ASP A 269 -28.09 35.46 -9.88
CA ASP A 269 -27.88 34.09 -10.35
C ASP A 269 -27.17 33.31 -9.24
N SER A 270 -26.03 32.65 -9.48
CA SER A 270 -25.25 32.03 -8.41
C SER A 270 -24.33 33.02 -7.70
N GLY A 271 -24.20 32.86 -6.38
CA GLY A 271 -23.21 33.51 -5.52
C GLY A 271 -22.28 32.48 -4.86
N VAL A 272 -21.09 32.89 -4.42
CA VAL A 272 -20.14 32.02 -3.70
C VAL A 272 -20.24 32.27 -2.20
N TYR A 273 -20.37 31.20 -1.42
CA TYR A 273 -20.56 31.23 0.04
C TYR A 273 -19.56 30.33 0.74
N ALA A 274 -19.40 30.56 2.04
CA ALA A 274 -18.49 29.79 2.88
C ALA A 274 -18.97 29.66 4.32
N GLN A 275 -18.57 28.59 4.99
CA GLN A 275 -18.77 28.33 6.41
C GLN A 275 -17.47 27.81 7.01
N ARG A 276 -17.09 28.36 8.17
CA ARG A 276 -15.96 27.89 8.97
C ARG A 276 -16.41 26.87 10.01
N TYR A 277 -15.53 25.93 10.32
CA TYR A 277 -15.71 24.92 11.36
C TYR A 277 -14.45 24.85 12.23
N ASP A 278 -14.62 24.49 13.50
CA ASP A 278 -13.50 24.09 14.33
C ASP A 278 -13.06 22.65 14.04
N ALA A 279 -12.05 22.19 14.78
CA ALA A 279 -11.48 20.86 14.59
C ALA A 279 -12.49 19.73 14.80
N ASP A 280 -13.49 19.93 15.67
CA ASP A 280 -14.51 18.93 16.02
C ASP A 280 -15.69 18.94 15.03
N GLY A 281 -15.69 19.85 14.05
CA GLY A 281 -16.77 20.00 13.08
C GLY A 281 -17.93 20.87 13.55
N ALA A 282 -17.75 21.69 14.59
CA ALA A 282 -18.73 22.68 15.00
C ALA A 282 -18.57 23.99 14.22
N ALA A 283 -19.67 24.47 13.64
CA ALA A 283 -19.71 25.70 12.86
C ALA A 283 -19.27 26.92 13.69
N GLN A 284 -18.36 27.71 13.13
CA GLN A 284 -17.84 28.95 13.70
C GLN A 284 -18.52 30.14 13.02
N ASP A 285 -19.22 30.95 13.81
CA ASP A 285 -20.09 32.01 13.31
C ASP A 285 -21.14 31.48 12.29
N GLY A 286 -21.80 32.38 11.55
CA GLY A 286 -22.73 31.98 10.49
C GLY A 286 -22.06 31.96 9.11
N GLU A 287 -22.73 31.37 8.13
CA GLU A 287 -22.28 31.38 6.74
C GLU A 287 -22.11 32.82 6.23
N PHE A 288 -21.15 33.03 5.33
CA PHE A 288 -20.87 34.34 4.75
C PHE A 288 -20.63 34.25 3.25
N ARG A 289 -20.97 35.33 2.54
CA ARG A 289 -20.74 35.45 1.10
C ARG A 289 -19.28 35.83 0.80
N VAL A 290 -18.68 35.13 -0.16
CA VAL A 290 -17.30 35.34 -0.60
C VAL A 290 -17.21 36.50 -1.58
N ASN A 291 -18.02 36.45 -2.65
CA ASN A 291 -18.05 37.49 -3.68
C ASN A 291 -18.69 38.78 -3.16
N THR A 292 -18.11 39.92 -3.56
CA THR A 292 -18.69 41.24 -3.30
C THR A 292 -19.64 41.65 -4.42
N THR A 293 -19.33 41.25 -5.66
CA THR A 293 -20.15 41.45 -6.84
C THR A 293 -21.32 40.47 -6.87
N THR A 294 -22.56 40.96 -6.85
CA THR A 294 -23.77 40.11 -6.83
C THR A 294 -24.52 40.07 -8.17
N ALA A 295 -24.03 40.75 -9.20
CA ALA A 295 -24.72 40.76 -10.49
C ALA A 295 -24.20 39.61 -11.37
N GLY A 296 -25.14 38.88 -11.97
CA GLY A 296 -24.81 37.75 -12.86
C GLY A 296 -24.31 36.53 -12.09
N PHE A 297 -23.75 35.58 -12.83
CA PHE A 297 -23.24 34.32 -12.28
C PHE A 297 -21.89 34.52 -11.57
N GLN A 298 -21.76 33.91 -10.38
CA GLN A 298 -20.53 33.76 -9.60
C GLN A 298 -20.52 32.32 -9.07
N GLY A 299 -19.53 31.51 -9.42
CA GLY A 299 -19.57 30.11 -9.02
C GLY A 299 -18.30 29.30 -9.26
N PHE A 300 -18.41 28.02 -8.92
CA PHE A 300 -17.34 27.02 -8.95
C PHE A 300 -16.10 27.46 -8.15
N PRO A 301 -16.25 27.61 -6.81
CA PRO A 301 -15.15 28.03 -5.98
C PRO A 301 -14.07 26.96 -5.86
N ALA A 302 -12.81 27.42 -5.78
CA ALA A 302 -11.70 26.63 -5.27
C ALA A 302 -11.07 27.35 -4.08
N ILE A 303 -10.49 26.59 -3.14
CA ILE A 303 -9.96 27.14 -1.89
C ILE A 303 -8.60 26.54 -1.55
N ALA A 304 -7.70 27.36 -1.02
CA ALA A 304 -6.44 26.91 -0.44
C ALA A 304 -6.16 27.62 0.88
N ALA A 305 -5.77 26.86 1.91
CA ALA A 305 -5.26 27.42 3.15
C ALA A 305 -3.85 28.00 2.95
N LEU A 306 -3.64 29.24 3.38
CA LEU A 306 -2.38 29.95 3.15
C LEU A 306 -1.38 29.64 4.27
N SER A 307 -0.10 29.51 3.91
CA SER A 307 0.99 29.22 4.86
C SER A 307 1.19 30.32 5.93
N GLY A 308 0.76 31.55 5.65
CA GLY A 308 0.71 32.65 6.63
C GLY A 308 -0.50 32.61 7.58
N GLY A 309 -1.33 31.58 7.50
CA GLY A 309 -2.65 31.51 8.11
C GLY A 309 -3.75 32.10 7.24
N GLY A 310 -5.00 31.71 7.48
CA GLY A 310 -6.13 32.08 6.62
C GLY A 310 -6.20 31.26 5.34
N PHE A 311 -6.93 31.78 4.35
CA PHE A 311 -7.22 31.06 3.11
C PHE A 311 -7.48 32.03 1.96
N VAL A 312 -7.35 31.53 0.73
CA VAL A 312 -7.76 32.22 -0.51
C VAL A 312 -8.87 31.42 -1.16
N VAL A 313 -9.89 32.11 -1.65
CA VAL A 313 -10.97 31.53 -2.46
C VAL A 313 -10.87 32.12 -3.86
N THR A 314 -10.92 31.28 -4.88
CA THR A 314 -11.03 31.67 -6.29
C THR A 314 -12.35 31.18 -6.86
N TRP A 315 -12.89 31.87 -7.86
CA TRP A 315 -14.12 31.49 -8.55
C TRP A 315 -14.13 32.12 -9.94
N HIS A 316 -15.09 31.76 -10.78
CA HIS A 316 -15.32 32.48 -12.03
C HIS A 316 -16.65 33.22 -12.04
N ALA A 317 -16.67 34.33 -12.77
CA ALA A 317 -17.80 35.23 -12.83
C ALA A 317 -17.89 35.95 -14.17
N GLU A 318 -19.11 36.36 -14.55
CA GLU A 318 -19.32 37.07 -15.81
C GLU A 318 -18.52 38.38 -15.86
N ASP A 319 -17.77 38.58 -16.95
CA ASP A 319 -16.91 39.76 -17.13
C ASP A 319 -17.33 40.67 -18.31
N GLY A 320 -18.42 40.30 -18.98
CA GLY A 320 -18.97 40.98 -20.17
C GLY A 320 -18.48 40.42 -21.51
N SER A 321 -17.45 39.58 -21.52
CA SER A 321 -16.91 38.85 -22.69
C SER A 321 -17.12 37.34 -22.62
N GLY A 322 -17.53 36.85 -21.45
CA GLY A 322 -17.70 35.46 -21.08
C GLY A 322 -17.57 35.40 -19.56
N PHE A 323 -16.65 34.56 -19.08
CA PHE A 323 -16.24 34.50 -17.69
C PHE A 323 -14.82 35.03 -17.48
N GLY A 324 -14.57 35.65 -16.33
CA GLY A 324 -13.24 35.92 -15.79
C GLY A 324 -13.04 35.18 -14.47
N VAL A 325 -11.79 34.98 -14.07
CA VAL A 325 -11.41 34.34 -12.80
C VAL A 325 -11.12 35.42 -11.76
N TYR A 326 -11.68 35.27 -10.57
CA TYR A 326 -11.57 36.21 -9.46
C TYR A 326 -11.10 35.51 -8.20
N ALA A 327 -10.58 36.29 -7.26
CA ALA A 327 -10.09 35.80 -5.99
C ALA A 327 -10.28 36.80 -4.84
N GLN A 328 -10.34 36.27 -3.62
CA GLN A 328 -10.43 37.02 -2.38
C GLN A 328 -9.65 36.27 -1.29
N ARG A 329 -8.87 37.01 -0.49
CA ARG A 329 -8.13 36.43 0.64
C ARG A 329 -8.78 36.74 1.96
N TYR A 330 -8.67 35.79 2.87
CA TYR A 330 -9.22 35.84 4.22
C TYR A 330 -8.14 35.52 5.24
N ASN A 331 -8.26 36.13 6.42
CA ASN A 331 -7.49 35.72 7.57
C ASN A 331 -8.05 34.40 8.16
N ALA A 332 -7.40 33.87 9.20
CA ALA A 332 -7.82 32.63 9.85
C ALA A 332 -9.25 32.70 10.43
N SER A 333 -9.74 33.88 10.81
CA SER A 333 -11.10 34.06 11.32
C SER A 333 -12.17 34.26 10.23
N GLY A 334 -11.83 34.14 8.94
CA GLY A 334 -12.78 34.36 7.85
C GLY A 334 -13.09 35.83 7.56
N THR A 335 -12.26 36.77 8.02
CA THR A 335 -12.36 38.19 7.65
C THR A 335 -11.52 38.47 6.41
N ALA A 336 -12.11 39.15 5.42
CA ALA A 336 -11.41 39.56 4.20
C ALA A 336 -10.17 40.41 4.52
N LEU A 337 -9.01 40.05 3.97
CA LEU A 337 -7.74 40.75 4.14
C LEU A 337 -7.59 41.93 3.17
N ASP A 338 -8.19 41.80 2.00
CA ASP A 338 -8.18 42.74 0.89
C ASP A 338 -9.57 42.80 0.23
N GLY A 339 -9.66 43.46 -0.92
CA GLY A 339 -10.86 43.39 -1.76
C GLY A 339 -10.70 42.37 -2.88
N GLU A 340 -11.83 41.95 -3.42
CA GLU A 340 -11.96 41.11 -4.61
C GLU A 340 -11.08 41.63 -5.75
N PHE A 341 -10.32 40.73 -6.38
CA PHE A 341 -9.47 41.05 -7.52
C PHE A 341 -9.56 39.99 -8.62
N ARG A 342 -9.38 40.41 -9.87
CA ARG A 342 -9.35 39.52 -11.04
C ARG A 342 -7.98 38.89 -11.19
N VAL A 343 -7.96 37.59 -11.44
CA VAL A 343 -6.75 36.77 -11.58
C VAL A 343 -6.18 36.82 -13.00
N ASN A 344 -7.04 36.63 -14.00
CA ASN A 344 -6.65 36.59 -15.41
C ASN A 344 -6.40 37.99 -15.97
N THR A 345 -5.41 38.09 -16.85
CA THR A 345 -5.13 39.32 -17.61
C THR A 345 -5.75 39.31 -19.00
N ALA A 346 -5.88 38.13 -19.61
CA ALA A 346 -6.66 37.94 -20.84
C ALA A 346 -8.16 38.02 -20.53
N THR A 347 -8.91 38.82 -21.29
CA THR A 347 -10.36 39.06 -21.09
C THR A 347 -11.15 38.84 -22.38
N ALA A 348 -10.62 38.04 -23.30
CA ALA A 348 -11.32 37.74 -24.54
C ALA A 348 -11.92 36.34 -24.39
N SER A 349 -13.21 36.18 -24.69
CA SER A 349 -13.93 34.92 -24.47
C SER A 349 -13.89 34.46 -23.01
N SER A 350 -14.12 33.18 -22.73
CA SER A 350 -14.28 32.69 -21.35
C SER A 350 -12.98 32.25 -20.69
N GLN A 351 -12.85 32.58 -19.41
CA GLN A 351 -11.85 32.07 -18.47
C GLN A 351 -12.58 31.48 -17.26
N HIS A 352 -12.48 30.16 -17.04
CA HIS A 352 -13.24 29.48 -15.99
C HIS A 352 -12.49 28.26 -15.41
N THR A 353 -13.14 27.51 -14.51
CA THR A 353 -12.62 26.30 -13.83
C THR A 353 -11.26 26.53 -13.16
N SER A 354 -11.21 27.45 -12.19
CA SER A 354 -9.97 27.75 -11.49
C SER A 354 -9.60 26.69 -10.46
N SER A 355 -8.31 26.42 -10.29
CA SER A 355 -7.77 25.67 -9.14
C SER A 355 -6.66 26.48 -8.47
N VAL A 356 -6.43 26.26 -7.17
CA VAL A 356 -5.49 27.07 -6.38
C VAL A 356 -4.68 26.22 -5.41
N ALA A 357 -3.37 26.48 -5.34
CA ALA A 357 -2.48 25.88 -4.37
C ALA A 357 -1.67 26.95 -3.63
N ALA A 358 -1.62 26.85 -2.30
CA ALA A 358 -0.74 27.68 -1.48
C ALA A 358 0.70 27.17 -1.55
N LEU A 359 1.65 28.08 -1.75
CA LEU A 359 3.07 27.73 -1.85
C LEU A 359 3.70 27.67 -0.45
N SER A 360 4.58 26.68 -0.23
CA SER A 360 5.31 26.50 1.03
C SER A 360 6.21 27.70 1.37
N GLY A 361 6.77 28.38 0.37
CA GLY A 361 7.53 29.62 0.51
C GLY A 361 6.69 30.88 0.77
N GLY A 362 5.36 30.76 0.85
CA GLY A 362 4.42 31.87 0.94
C GLY A 362 3.80 32.23 -0.41
N GLY A 363 2.59 32.78 -0.38
CA GLY A 363 1.81 33.07 -1.59
C GLY A 363 1.04 31.86 -2.11
N PHE A 364 0.58 31.95 -3.36
CA PHE A 364 -0.26 30.92 -3.98
C PHE A 364 -0.17 30.99 -5.51
N VAL A 365 -0.58 29.92 -6.18
CA VAL A 365 -0.69 29.84 -7.64
C VAL A 365 -2.12 29.51 -7.99
N VAL A 366 -2.67 30.21 -8.97
CA VAL A 366 -4.00 29.93 -9.53
C VAL A 366 -3.82 29.43 -10.95
N THR A 367 -4.44 28.30 -11.28
CA THR A 367 -4.60 27.79 -12.65
C THR A 367 -6.03 27.99 -13.11
N TRP A 368 -6.25 28.11 -14.41
CA TRP A 368 -7.59 28.19 -15.02
C TRP A 368 -7.55 27.79 -16.49
N GLU A 369 -8.73 27.54 -17.05
CA GLU A 369 -8.93 27.29 -18.48
C GLU A 369 -9.23 28.60 -19.19
N SER A 370 -8.54 28.88 -20.29
CA SER A 370 -8.78 30.05 -21.12
C SER A 370 -9.12 29.65 -22.55
N GLU A 371 -10.27 30.12 -23.02
CA GLU A 371 -10.72 29.95 -24.39
C GLU A 371 -9.90 30.83 -25.35
N VAL A 372 -9.53 30.29 -26.52
CA VAL A 372 -8.88 30.97 -27.67
C VAL A 372 -7.55 31.69 -27.43
N GLN A 373 -7.04 31.76 -26.21
CA GLN A 373 -5.84 32.53 -25.88
C GLN A 373 -4.57 31.95 -26.55
N ASP A 374 -4.53 30.65 -26.81
CA ASP A 374 -3.42 30.00 -27.51
C ASP A 374 -3.60 29.92 -29.05
N GLY A 375 -4.68 30.50 -29.58
CA GLY A 375 -5.05 30.42 -30.99
C GLY A 375 -5.82 29.15 -31.38
N GLY A 376 -6.15 28.30 -30.40
CA GLY A 376 -6.93 27.06 -30.52
C GLY A 376 -8.21 27.09 -29.67
N GLY A 377 -8.53 25.95 -29.04
CA GLY A 377 -9.67 25.76 -28.14
C GLY A 377 -9.39 26.30 -26.73
N TYR A 378 -9.64 25.49 -25.70
CA TYR A 378 -9.21 25.82 -24.34
C TYR A 378 -7.75 25.44 -24.08
N GLY A 379 -7.01 26.34 -23.43
CA GLY A 379 -5.68 26.06 -22.86
C GLY A 379 -5.66 26.30 -21.35
N VAL A 380 -4.70 25.68 -20.65
CA VAL A 380 -4.50 25.86 -19.20
C VAL A 380 -3.47 26.95 -18.95
N TYR A 381 -3.83 27.96 -18.16
CA TYR A 381 -3.00 29.10 -17.81
C TYR A 381 -2.83 29.22 -16.30
N ALA A 382 -1.80 29.95 -15.88
CA ALA A 382 -1.51 30.14 -14.48
C ALA A 382 -0.94 31.53 -14.17
N GLN A 383 -1.16 31.98 -12.93
CA GLN A 383 -0.58 33.19 -12.36
C GLN A 383 -0.15 32.92 -10.92
N ARG A 384 1.07 33.35 -10.59
CA ARG A 384 1.61 33.28 -9.23
C ARG A 384 1.36 34.57 -8.47
N TYR A 385 1.17 34.43 -7.16
CA TYR A 385 0.98 35.53 -6.23
C TYR A 385 1.90 35.37 -5.03
N ASP A 386 2.42 36.48 -4.50
CA ASP A 386 3.16 36.47 -3.25
C ASP A 386 2.20 36.43 -2.03
N ALA A 387 2.78 36.33 -0.83
CA ALA A 387 2.01 36.30 0.42
C ALA A 387 1.19 37.58 0.68
N SER A 388 1.47 38.68 -0.02
CA SER A 388 0.70 39.92 0.03
C SER A 388 -0.42 39.97 -1.01
N GLY A 389 -0.55 38.95 -1.86
CA GLY A 389 -1.56 38.89 -2.92
C GLY A 389 -1.16 39.68 -4.17
N ALA A 390 0.10 40.11 -4.28
CA ALA A 390 0.60 40.76 -5.47
C ALA A 390 1.06 39.72 -6.49
N ALA A 391 0.72 39.92 -7.77
CA ALA A 391 1.13 39.05 -8.86
C ALA A 391 2.68 39.01 -8.99
N VAL A 392 3.23 37.80 -9.08
CA VAL A 392 4.66 37.53 -9.26
C VAL A 392 4.90 37.05 -10.68
N GLY A 393 5.61 37.85 -11.47
CA GLY A 393 5.80 37.57 -12.90
C GLY A 393 4.53 37.80 -13.72
N SER A 394 4.59 37.45 -15.00
CA SER A 394 3.41 37.47 -15.87
C SER A 394 2.68 36.13 -15.83
N GLU A 395 1.43 36.17 -16.22
CA GLU A 395 0.65 35.00 -16.61
C GLU A 395 1.42 34.14 -17.63
N PHE A 396 1.30 32.82 -17.51
CA PHE A 396 1.97 31.86 -18.38
C PHE A 396 1.06 30.66 -18.68
N ARG A 397 1.27 30.04 -19.85
CA ARG A 397 0.54 28.84 -20.27
C ARG A 397 1.21 27.59 -19.69
N VAL A 398 0.40 26.69 -19.13
CA VAL A 398 0.84 25.45 -18.51
C VAL A 398 1.12 24.37 -19.57
N ASN A 399 0.13 24.11 -20.42
CA ASN A 399 0.20 23.13 -21.51
C ASN A 399 1.10 23.63 -22.65
N THR A 400 1.77 22.68 -23.30
CA THR A 400 2.55 22.92 -24.51
C THR A 400 1.75 22.61 -25.77
N THR A 401 0.94 21.55 -25.72
CA THR A 401 -0.03 21.16 -26.75
C THR A 401 -1.14 22.20 -26.86
N THR A 402 -1.51 22.60 -28.08
CA THR A 402 -2.58 23.59 -28.35
C THR A 402 -3.63 23.06 -29.33
N ALA A 403 -3.56 21.77 -29.64
CA ALA A 403 -4.55 21.12 -30.49
C ALA A 403 -5.71 20.69 -29.60
N SER A 404 -6.95 20.91 -30.05
CA SER A 404 -8.17 20.63 -29.27
C SER A 404 -8.18 21.36 -27.91
N ASP A 405 -9.01 20.89 -26.98
CA ASP A 405 -9.18 21.51 -25.67
C ASP A 405 -8.31 20.86 -24.59
N GLN A 406 -7.78 21.68 -23.70
CA GLN A 406 -7.13 21.30 -22.45
C GLN A 406 -7.96 21.85 -21.28
N LEU A 407 -8.44 20.96 -20.43
CA LEU A 407 -9.51 21.21 -19.47
C LEU A 407 -9.24 20.55 -18.10
N ALA A 408 -10.06 20.85 -17.10
CA ALA A 408 -10.07 20.29 -15.75
C ALA A 408 -8.70 20.32 -15.06
N SER A 409 -8.08 21.50 -14.96
CA SER A 409 -6.77 21.60 -14.33
C SER A 409 -6.84 21.42 -12.80
N ALA A 410 -5.92 20.65 -12.22
CA ALA A 410 -5.72 20.56 -10.78
C ALA A 410 -4.25 20.85 -10.44
N ILE A 411 -4.00 21.41 -9.25
CA ILE A 411 -2.68 21.87 -8.83
C ILE A 411 -2.37 21.47 -7.39
N THR A 412 -1.11 21.10 -7.14
CA THR A 412 -0.59 20.91 -5.77
C THR A 412 0.78 21.55 -5.62
N ALA A 413 1.07 22.09 -4.43
CA ALA A 413 2.39 22.59 -4.08
C ALA A 413 3.28 21.43 -3.61
N LEU A 414 4.53 21.40 -4.06
CA LEU A 414 5.47 20.32 -3.76
C LEU A 414 6.40 20.69 -2.60
N ALA A 415 6.95 19.66 -1.95
CA ALA A 415 7.85 19.83 -0.79
C ALA A 415 9.14 20.58 -1.14
N ASP A 416 9.57 20.57 -2.40
CA ASP A 416 10.74 21.32 -2.90
C ASP A 416 10.46 22.83 -3.11
N GLY A 417 9.24 23.29 -2.81
CA GLY A 417 8.79 24.67 -2.99
C GLY A 417 8.23 24.97 -4.38
N GLY A 418 8.30 24.02 -5.31
CA GLY A 418 7.65 24.06 -6.60
C GLY A 418 6.18 23.68 -6.55
N PHE A 419 5.61 23.36 -7.72
CA PHE A 419 4.23 22.88 -7.85
C PHE A 419 4.10 21.97 -9.08
N ALA A 420 3.09 21.10 -9.05
CA ALA A 420 2.70 20.27 -10.18
C ALA A 420 1.28 20.63 -10.60
N VAL A 421 1.04 20.66 -11.91
CA VAL A 421 -0.28 20.88 -12.49
C VAL A 421 -0.63 19.67 -13.34
N THR A 422 -1.83 19.14 -13.16
CA THR A 422 -2.44 18.09 -13.99
C THR A 422 -3.62 18.67 -14.76
N TRP A 423 -3.95 18.11 -15.92
CA TRP A 423 -5.12 18.49 -16.73
C TRP A 423 -5.51 17.37 -17.69
N MET A 424 -6.72 17.45 -18.23
CA MET A 424 -7.22 16.63 -19.32
C MET A 424 -6.86 17.27 -20.66
N SER A 425 -6.41 16.49 -21.64
CA SER A 425 -6.06 16.97 -22.99
C SER A 425 -6.73 16.12 -24.07
N ASN A 426 -7.56 16.76 -24.89
CA ASN A 426 -8.36 16.07 -25.91
C ASN A 426 -7.51 15.67 -27.13
N LEU A 427 -7.57 14.38 -27.49
CA LEU A 427 -6.96 13.76 -28.66
C LEU A 427 -5.43 13.79 -28.70
N GLN A 428 -4.76 14.08 -27.59
CA GLN A 428 -3.31 14.24 -27.56
C GLN A 428 -2.54 12.91 -27.64
N ASP A 429 -3.07 11.86 -27.02
CA ASP A 429 -2.57 10.48 -27.05
C ASP A 429 -3.09 9.67 -28.26
N GLY A 430 -3.99 10.25 -29.05
CA GLY A 430 -4.48 9.70 -30.32
C GLY A 430 -5.87 9.07 -30.26
N ASP A 431 -6.50 9.01 -29.09
CA ASP A 431 -7.89 8.59 -28.88
C ASP A 431 -8.47 9.32 -27.66
N GLY A 432 -9.78 9.60 -27.65
CA GLY A 432 -10.45 10.25 -26.51
C GLY A 432 -9.71 11.47 -25.91
N ALA A 433 -9.84 11.65 -24.60
CA ALA A 433 -9.06 12.59 -23.79
C ALA A 433 -8.08 11.84 -22.88
N GLY A 434 -6.85 12.34 -22.71
CA GLY A 434 -5.86 11.78 -21.79
C GLY A 434 -5.51 12.73 -20.64
N ILE A 435 -4.90 12.21 -19.57
CA ILE A 435 -4.43 13.00 -18.42
C ILE A 435 -2.95 13.33 -18.59
N TYR A 436 -2.61 14.61 -18.44
CA TYR A 436 -1.25 15.13 -18.59
C TYR A 436 -0.85 15.93 -17.38
N ALA A 437 0.46 16.07 -17.18
CA ALA A 437 1.01 16.85 -16.10
C ALA A 437 2.28 17.61 -16.50
N ARG A 438 2.62 18.60 -15.68
CA ARG A 438 3.88 19.33 -15.75
C ARG A 438 4.29 19.87 -14.39
N ARG A 439 5.59 19.79 -14.12
CA ARG A 439 6.20 20.31 -12.89
C ARG A 439 6.82 21.68 -13.11
N TYR A 440 6.82 22.48 -12.04
CA TYR A 440 7.39 23.82 -12.00
C TYR A 440 8.22 23.99 -10.73
N ASP A 441 9.30 24.75 -10.84
CA ASP A 441 10.07 25.17 -9.67
C ASP A 441 9.35 26.28 -8.89
N ALA A 442 9.92 26.67 -7.74
CA ALA A 442 9.38 27.72 -6.89
C ALA A 442 9.28 29.09 -7.56
N SER A 443 9.97 29.32 -8.69
CA SER A 443 9.89 30.54 -9.48
C SER A 443 8.85 30.49 -10.59
N GLY A 444 8.21 29.33 -10.81
CA GLY A 444 7.26 29.10 -11.90
C GLY A 444 7.94 28.74 -13.22
N VAL A 445 9.21 28.33 -13.21
CA VAL A 445 9.89 27.81 -14.40
C VAL A 445 9.61 26.32 -14.50
N ALA A 446 9.18 25.86 -15.67
CA ALA A 446 8.89 24.45 -15.91
C ALA A 446 10.14 23.57 -15.73
N ILE A 447 9.97 22.46 -15.00
CA ILE A 447 10.97 21.40 -14.83
C ILE A 447 10.62 20.30 -15.83
N GLY A 448 11.46 20.13 -16.84
CA GLY A 448 11.23 19.14 -17.90
C GLY A 448 10.10 19.52 -18.86
N GLY A 449 9.60 18.51 -19.57
CA GLY A 449 8.47 18.61 -20.49
C GLY A 449 7.14 18.30 -19.83
N GLU A 450 6.07 18.52 -20.59
CA GLU A 450 4.77 17.90 -20.33
C GLU A 450 4.87 16.38 -20.53
N PHE A 451 4.19 15.61 -19.70
CA PHE A 451 4.17 14.15 -19.75
C PHE A 451 2.76 13.60 -19.48
N GLN A 452 2.45 12.44 -20.06
CA GLN A 452 1.18 11.75 -19.87
C GLN A 452 1.18 10.97 -18.55
N ILE A 453 0.05 11.00 -17.84
CA ILE A 453 -0.14 10.33 -16.55
C ILE A 453 -0.70 8.91 -16.74
N ASN A 454 -1.77 8.79 -17.53
CA ASN A 454 -2.44 7.52 -17.77
C ASN A 454 -1.65 6.65 -18.76
N THR A 455 -1.62 5.36 -18.49
CA THR A 455 -1.04 4.35 -19.38
C THR A 455 -2.07 3.78 -20.37
N ALA A 456 -3.33 3.67 -19.95
CA ALA A 456 -4.45 3.33 -20.82
C ALA A 456 -4.88 4.55 -21.64
N THR A 457 -4.85 4.44 -22.97
CA THR A 457 -5.15 5.55 -23.90
C THR A 457 -6.45 5.33 -24.68
N ALA A 458 -7.23 4.30 -24.36
CA ALA A 458 -8.47 4.01 -25.08
C ALA A 458 -9.63 4.76 -24.43
N ASN A 459 -10.47 5.40 -25.24
CA ASN A 459 -11.57 6.26 -24.78
C ASN A 459 -11.09 7.40 -23.85
N ASP A 460 -12.03 8.03 -23.12
CA ASP A 460 -11.77 9.22 -22.33
C ASP A 460 -11.23 8.92 -20.92
N GLN A 461 -10.19 9.64 -20.54
CA GLN A 461 -9.70 9.80 -19.17
C GLN A 461 -9.97 11.26 -18.74
N VAL A 462 -10.65 11.43 -17.60
CA VAL A 462 -11.30 12.69 -17.22
C VAL A 462 -11.08 13.04 -15.75
N SER A 463 -11.30 14.32 -15.41
CA SER A 463 -11.37 14.85 -14.04
C SER A 463 -10.17 14.46 -13.15
N PRO A 464 -8.94 14.85 -13.52
CA PRO A 464 -7.78 14.54 -12.70
C PRO A 464 -7.78 15.32 -11.39
N ALA A 465 -7.39 14.66 -10.31
CA ALA A 465 -7.07 15.29 -9.02
C ALA A 465 -5.63 14.95 -8.62
N ILE A 466 -4.98 15.83 -7.84
CA ILE A 466 -3.58 15.69 -7.47
C ILE A 466 -3.34 16.15 -6.04
N THR A 467 -2.49 15.43 -5.30
CA THR A 467 -1.99 15.87 -4.00
C THR A 467 -0.52 15.51 -3.81
N ALA A 468 0.25 16.38 -3.15
CA ALA A 468 1.64 16.13 -2.79
C ALA A 468 1.72 15.20 -1.58
N LEU A 469 2.65 14.26 -1.61
CA LEU A 469 2.87 13.29 -0.55
C LEU A 469 4.02 13.72 0.38
N SER A 470 4.05 13.19 1.60
CA SER A 470 5.05 13.56 2.61
C SER A 470 6.48 13.11 2.26
N ASP A 471 6.62 12.13 1.37
CA ASP A 471 7.90 11.68 0.81
C ASP A 471 8.48 12.62 -0.26
N GLY A 472 7.76 13.71 -0.57
CA GLY A 472 8.12 14.70 -1.58
C GLY A 472 7.61 14.38 -2.99
N GLY A 473 7.02 13.20 -3.19
CA GLY A 473 6.31 12.82 -4.40
C GLY A 473 4.90 13.40 -4.48
N PHE A 474 4.09 12.86 -5.39
CA PHE A 474 2.67 13.21 -5.54
C PHE A 474 1.89 12.02 -6.10
N VAL A 475 0.58 12.00 -5.88
CA VAL A 475 -0.33 11.03 -6.49
C VAL A 475 -1.36 11.77 -7.34
N VAL A 476 -1.69 11.20 -8.50
CA VAL A 476 -2.73 11.69 -9.40
C VAL A 476 -3.82 10.64 -9.50
N THR A 477 -5.07 11.04 -9.40
CA THR A 477 -6.26 10.20 -9.59
C THR A 477 -7.10 10.73 -10.75
N TRP A 478 -7.81 9.87 -11.48
CA TRP A 478 -8.68 10.26 -12.60
C TRP A 478 -9.78 9.23 -12.86
N GLY A 479 -10.82 9.61 -13.61
CA GLY A 479 -11.81 8.67 -14.14
C GLY A 479 -11.39 8.17 -15.52
N SER A 480 -11.62 6.89 -15.84
CA SER A 480 -11.23 6.26 -17.11
C SER A 480 -12.40 5.45 -17.70
N LEU A 481 -12.78 5.75 -18.95
CA LEU A 481 -13.94 5.16 -19.61
C LEU A 481 -13.64 3.77 -20.20
N ASN A 482 -14.39 2.78 -19.73
CA ASN A 482 -14.39 1.36 -20.10
C ASN A 482 -13.07 0.62 -19.86
N GLN A 483 -12.17 1.15 -19.02
CA GLN A 483 -10.90 0.49 -18.69
C GLN A 483 -11.12 -0.75 -17.81
N ASP A 484 -12.12 -0.72 -16.93
CA ASP A 484 -12.56 -1.85 -16.09
C ASP A 484 -13.63 -2.73 -16.75
N GLY A 485 -14.06 -2.37 -17.97
CA GLY A 485 -15.02 -3.11 -18.78
C GLY A 485 -16.48 -2.64 -18.71
N ASP A 486 -16.82 -1.66 -17.86
CA ASP A 486 -18.17 -1.07 -17.80
C ASP A 486 -18.13 0.37 -17.28
N GLY A 487 -18.56 1.34 -18.11
CA GLY A 487 -18.68 2.73 -17.68
C GLY A 487 -17.34 3.37 -17.29
N TYR A 488 -17.35 4.37 -16.42
CA TYR A 488 -16.13 4.95 -15.86
C TYR A 488 -15.64 4.15 -14.65
N GLY A 489 -14.33 3.89 -14.56
CA GLY A 489 -13.63 3.49 -13.33
C GLY A 489 -12.71 4.60 -12.83
N VAL A 490 -12.32 4.57 -11.56
CA VAL A 490 -11.35 5.52 -10.96
C VAL A 490 -9.97 4.86 -10.89
N TYR A 491 -8.94 5.55 -11.34
CA TYR A 491 -7.57 5.07 -11.42
C TYR A 491 -6.61 6.06 -10.79
N ALA A 492 -5.42 5.58 -10.43
CA ALA A 492 -4.39 6.38 -9.81
C ALA A 492 -2.97 5.96 -10.23
N GLN A 493 -2.05 6.92 -10.17
CA GLN A 493 -0.62 6.71 -10.34
C GLN A 493 0.16 7.60 -9.37
N ARG A 494 1.11 6.98 -8.67
CA ARG A 494 2.08 7.70 -7.82
C ARG A 494 3.31 8.11 -8.60
N TYR A 495 3.90 9.23 -8.20
CA TYR A 495 5.14 9.78 -8.73
C TYR A 495 6.08 10.14 -7.60
N ASP A 496 7.37 9.90 -7.79
CA ASP A 496 8.40 10.32 -6.87
C ASP A 496 8.65 11.84 -6.93
N ALA A 497 9.53 12.35 -6.07
CA ALA A 497 9.90 13.77 -6.02
C ALA A 497 10.55 14.31 -7.31
N SER A 498 11.03 13.43 -8.20
CA SER A 498 11.55 13.81 -9.51
C SER A 498 10.45 13.95 -10.57
N GLY A 499 9.27 13.38 -10.32
CA GLY A 499 8.19 13.24 -11.29
C GLY A 499 8.31 11.97 -12.13
N THR A 500 9.03 10.96 -11.64
CA THR A 500 9.07 9.61 -12.25
C THR A 500 7.98 8.75 -11.63
N ALA A 501 7.27 7.95 -12.42
CA ALA A 501 6.25 7.04 -11.92
C ALA A 501 6.85 6.08 -10.87
N ALA A 502 6.19 5.99 -9.71
CA ALA A 502 6.54 5.11 -8.62
C ALA A 502 5.51 3.96 -8.57
N GLY A 503 5.92 2.76 -9.00
CA GLY A 503 5.00 1.63 -9.19
C GLY A 503 4.15 1.75 -10.45
N SER A 504 3.25 0.79 -10.65
CA SER A 504 2.31 0.77 -11.76
C SER A 504 1.06 1.59 -11.47
N GLU A 505 0.36 1.98 -12.54
CA GLU A 505 -1.02 2.47 -12.47
C GLU A 505 -1.91 1.40 -11.82
N PHE A 506 -2.84 1.82 -10.97
CA PHE A 506 -3.77 0.93 -10.30
C PHE A 506 -5.19 1.49 -10.27
N GLN A 507 -6.16 0.59 -10.21
CA GLN A 507 -7.58 0.93 -10.06
C GLN A 507 -7.90 1.24 -8.60
N VAL A 508 -8.69 2.29 -8.36
CA VAL A 508 -9.06 2.75 -7.02
C VAL A 508 -10.33 2.04 -6.52
N ASN A 509 -11.38 2.05 -7.33
CA ASN A 509 -12.65 1.43 -7.01
C ASN A 509 -12.57 -0.09 -7.16
N THR A 510 -13.21 -0.82 -6.26
CA THR A 510 -13.44 -2.27 -6.40
C THR A 510 -14.75 -2.57 -7.12
N THR A 511 -15.75 -1.68 -6.99
CA THR A 511 -17.02 -1.79 -7.72
C THR A 511 -16.85 -1.35 -9.17
N THR A 512 -16.96 -2.29 -10.13
CA THR A 512 -16.78 -2.01 -11.57
C THR A 512 -18.09 -1.89 -12.36
N VAL A 513 -19.24 -2.17 -11.74
CA VAL A 513 -20.54 -2.00 -12.41
C VAL A 513 -20.93 -0.54 -12.38
N GLY A 514 -21.40 -0.01 -13.51
CA GLY A 514 -21.84 1.38 -13.62
C GLY A 514 -20.69 2.38 -13.74
N ASN A 515 -20.95 3.64 -13.41
CA ASN A 515 -19.97 4.71 -13.47
C ASN A 515 -19.43 5.03 -12.08
N GLN A 516 -18.12 4.88 -11.92
CA GLN A 516 -17.29 5.43 -10.86
C GLN A 516 -16.46 6.58 -11.43
N GLY A 517 -16.69 7.81 -10.96
CA GLY A 517 -16.07 8.98 -11.55
C GLY A 517 -16.01 10.17 -10.60
N VAL A 518 -15.38 11.27 -11.07
CA VAL A 518 -15.09 12.49 -10.30
C VAL A 518 -14.37 12.13 -9.01
N SER A 519 -13.04 12.11 -9.01
CA SER A 519 -12.24 11.75 -7.84
C SER A 519 -11.66 12.98 -7.13
N SER A 520 -11.42 12.85 -5.82
CA SER A 520 -10.65 13.81 -5.03
C SER A 520 -9.70 13.06 -4.11
N VAL A 521 -8.50 13.60 -3.86
CA VAL A 521 -7.43 12.90 -3.14
C VAL A 521 -6.74 13.83 -2.14
N ALA A 522 -6.45 13.32 -0.94
CA ALA A 522 -5.70 14.03 0.08
C ALA A 522 -4.64 13.16 0.75
N ALA A 523 -3.45 13.72 0.96
CA ALA A 523 -2.34 13.06 1.63
C ALA A 523 -2.51 13.05 3.15
N LEU A 524 -2.24 11.90 3.77
CA LEU A 524 -2.30 11.68 5.21
C LEU A 524 -0.94 11.96 5.86
N ALA A 525 -0.96 12.28 7.15
CA ALA A 525 0.25 12.57 7.93
C ALA A 525 1.20 11.36 8.10
N ASP A 526 0.67 10.15 7.95
CA ASP A 526 1.43 8.89 7.98
C ASP A 526 2.15 8.58 6.65
N GLY A 527 1.97 9.41 5.63
CA GLY A 527 2.52 9.26 4.29
C GLY A 527 1.61 8.52 3.31
N GLY A 528 0.50 7.95 3.77
CA GLY A 528 -0.57 7.43 2.91
C GLY A 528 -1.43 8.53 2.29
N PHE A 529 -2.54 8.14 1.68
CA PHE A 529 -3.51 9.07 1.11
C PHE A 529 -4.92 8.47 1.13
N VAL A 530 -5.94 9.31 1.01
CA VAL A 530 -7.34 8.88 0.87
C VAL A 530 -7.84 9.37 -0.48
N VAL A 531 -8.45 8.47 -1.24
CA VAL A 531 -9.16 8.81 -2.48
C VAL A 531 -10.65 8.75 -2.21
N THR A 532 -11.39 9.73 -2.69
CA THR A 532 -12.86 9.78 -2.66
C THR A 532 -13.40 9.91 -4.07
N TRP A 533 -14.55 9.30 -4.35
CA TRP A 533 -15.17 9.37 -5.69
C TRP A 533 -16.69 9.28 -5.61
N SER A 534 -17.34 9.69 -6.70
CA SER A 534 -18.77 9.46 -6.90
C SER A 534 -19.00 8.18 -7.70
N GLY A 535 -20.01 7.40 -7.34
CA GLY A 535 -20.21 6.06 -7.89
C GLY A 535 -21.67 5.66 -8.01
N ASN A 536 -22.06 5.01 -9.11
CA ASN A 536 -23.31 4.27 -9.21
C ASN A 536 -23.04 2.81 -9.57
N GLY A 537 -23.87 1.87 -9.13
CA GLY A 537 -23.61 0.45 -9.38
C GLY A 537 -24.11 -0.53 -8.32
N VAL A 538 -24.53 -0.04 -7.15
CA VAL A 538 -25.03 -0.88 -6.03
C VAL A 538 -26.57 -0.88 -5.90
N GLY A 539 -27.29 -0.44 -6.94
CA GLY A 539 -28.75 -0.49 -7.01
C GLY A 539 -29.49 0.75 -6.49
N ASP A 540 -28.76 1.83 -6.23
CA ASP A 540 -29.24 3.14 -5.79
C ASP A 540 -28.84 4.28 -6.75
N ASP A 541 -29.20 5.53 -6.40
CA ASP A 541 -28.67 6.74 -7.05
C ASP A 541 -27.16 6.90 -6.76
N VAL A 542 -26.49 7.89 -7.36
CA VAL A 542 -25.04 8.10 -7.17
C VAL A 542 -24.70 8.25 -5.68
N GLY A 543 -23.70 7.51 -5.20
CA GLY A 543 -23.13 7.56 -3.85
C GLY A 543 -21.74 8.21 -3.82
N THR A 544 -21.31 8.65 -2.65
CA THR A 544 -19.93 9.11 -2.38
C THR A 544 -19.17 8.04 -1.62
N TYR A 545 -17.99 7.67 -2.12
CA TYR A 545 -17.15 6.59 -1.59
C TYR A 545 -15.74 7.10 -1.26
N ALA A 546 -15.03 6.34 -0.42
CA ALA A 546 -13.66 6.62 -0.01
C ALA A 546 -12.85 5.32 0.17
N GLN A 547 -11.56 5.36 -0.17
CA GLN A 547 -10.60 4.29 0.08
C GLN A 547 -9.30 4.91 0.58
N ARG A 548 -8.77 4.37 1.67
CA ARG A 548 -7.46 4.77 2.20
C ARG A 548 -6.37 3.91 1.56
N TYR A 549 -5.22 4.52 1.30
CA TYR A 549 -4.02 3.89 0.77
C TYR A 549 -2.85 4.16 1.71
N ASP A 550 -1.95 3.19 1.80
CA ASP A 550 -0.69 3.35 2.52
C ASP A 550 0.30 4.23 1.72
N ALA A 551 1.49 4.48 2.29
CA ALA A 551 2.52 5.29 1.65
C ALA A 551 3.11 4.67 0.38
N ALA A 552 2.94 3.36 0.17
CA ALA A 552 3.37 2.68 -1.06
C ALA A 552 2.32 2.80 -2.17
N GLY A 553 1.05 3.06 -1.82
CA GLY A 553 -0.07 3.09 -2.75
C GLY A 553 -0.87 1.80 -2.77
N ASN A 554 -0.72 0.93 -1.77
CA ASN A 554 -1.59 -0.24 -1.61
C ASN A 554 -2.89 0.19 -0.93
N PRO A 555 -4.05 -0.31 -1.37
CA PRO A 555 -5.29 -0.06 -0.63
C PRO A 555 -5.12 -0.64 0.76
N VAL A 556 -5.35 0.19 1.78
CA VAL A 556 -5.42 -0.33 3.13
C VAL A 556 -6.69 -1.18 3.17
N SER A 557 -6.54 -2.49 3.37
CA SER A 557 -7.62 -3.46 3.52
C SER A 557 -7.54 -4.11 4.91
N ALA A 558 -8.54 -4.92 5.28
CA ALA A 558 -8.67 -5.47 6.64
C ALA A 558 -7.33 -5.96 7.19
N GLN A 559 -7.00 -5.57 8.42
CA GLN A 559 -5.91 -6.14 9.16
C GLN A 559 -6.45 -6.86 10.39
N LEU A 560 -6.00 -8.10 10.56
CA LEU A 560 -6.25 -8.91 11.74
C LEU A 560 -4.93 -9.24 12.41
N THR A 561 -4.86 -9.05 13.73
CA THR A 561 -3.64 -9.34 14.50
C THR A 561 -3.96 -10.19 15.71
N GLY A 562 -3.39 -11.39 15.76
CA GLY A 562 -3.44 -12.30 16.89
C GLY A 562 -2.68 -11.78 18.11
N ASP A 563 -2.87 -12.45 19.24
CA ASP A 563 -2.26 -12.11 20.51
C ASP A 563 -0.99 -12.95 20.78
N GLY A 564 -0.72 -13.25 22.06
CA GLY A 564 0.39 -14.12 22.43
C GLY A 564 0.04 -15.61 22.50
N GLY A 565 -1.20 -15.96 22.14
CA GLY A 565 -1.70 -17.32 22.10
C GLY A 565 -1.52 -17.97 20.74
N ASN A 566 -2.03 -19.20 20.60
CA ASN A 566 -2.09 -19.85 19.30
C ASN A 566 -3.43 -19.49 18.66
N ASN A 567 -3.41 -18.65 17.64
CA ASN A 567 -4.60 -18.14 16.99
C ASN A 567 -4.83 -18.85 15.65
N VAL A 568 -6.11 -19.02 15.29
CA VAL A 568 -6.51 -19.44 13.95
C VAL A 568 -7.28 -18.29 13.32
N ILE A 569 -6.68 -17.66 12.32
CA ILE A 569 -7.26 -16.51 11.63
C ILE A 569 -7.58 -16.92 10.20
N THR A 570 -8.87 -17.09 9.91
CA THR A 570 -9.35 -17.47 8.57
C THR A 570 -10.08 -16.31 7.93
N TRP A 571 -9.48 -15.67 6.93
CA TRP A 571 -10.17 -14.71 6.09
C TRP A 571 -11.00 -15.44 5.04
N SER A 572 -12.29 -15.15 5.01
CA SER A 572 -13.25 -15.63 4.00
C SER A 572 -13.81 -14.49 3.14
N GLY A 573 -13.34 -13.25 3.37
CA GLY A 573 -13.71 -12.09 2.57
C GLY A 573 -13.09 -12.12 1.17
N ALA A 574 -13.63 -11.31 0.28
CA ALA A 574 -12.99 -11.02 -1.00
C ALA A 574 -12.00 -9.87 -0.84
N GLY A 575 -10.91 -9.90 -1.61
CA GLY A 575 -9.90 -8.85 -1.63
C GLY A 575 -8.84 -9.04 -0.54
N ASN A 576 -7.79 -8.22 -0.66
CA ASN A 576 -6.56 -8.35 0.11
C ASN A 576 -6.80 -8.26 1.62
N VAL A 577 -6.03 -8.99 2.42
CA VAL A 577 -6.03 -8.90 3.88
C VAL A 577 -4.59 -8.90 4.42
N VAL A 578 -4.38 -8.22 5.54
CA VAL A 578 -3.15 -8.35 6.34
C VAL A 578 -3.44 -9.26 7.54
N LEU A 579 -2.76 -10.41 7.60
CA LEU A 579 -2.86 -11.35 8.70
C LEU A 579 -1.53 -11.39 9.46
N ASP A 580 -1.58 -11.04 10.74
CA ASP A 580 -0.45 -11.12 11.66
C ASP A 580 -0.81 -12.08 12.80
N GLY A 581 -0.07 -13.18 12.95
CA GLY A 581 -0.31 -14.20 13.98
C GLY A 581 -0.03 -13.69 15.40
N GLY A 582 0.87 -12.72 15.55
CA GLY A 582 1.28 -12.24 16.87
C GLY A 582 2.46 -13.04 17.41
N SER A 583 2.29 -13.82 18.46
CA SER A 583 3.33 -14.77 18.88
C SER A 583 2.64 -16.03 19.33
N GLY A 584 3.13 -17.20 18.96
CA GLY A 584 2.38 -18.42 19.24
C GLY A 584 2.70 -19.46 18.19
N SER A 585 1.84 -20.47 18.03
CA SER A 585 1.86 -21.30 16.83
C SER A 585 0.52 -21.09 16.14
N ASP A 586 0.53 -20.23 15.14
CA ASP A 586 -0.66 -19.65 14.54
C ASP A 586 -1.00 -20.33 13.20
N SER A 587 -2.25 -20.22 12.80
CA SER A 587 -2.73 -20.70 11.50
C SER A 587 -3.45 -19.58 10.78
N LEU A 588 -2.84 -19.04 9.73
CA LEU A 588 -3.34 -17.89 8.97
C LEU A 588 -3.78 -18.33 7.57
N THR A 589 -5.00 -17.98 7.19
CA THR A 589 -5.56 -18.26 5.85
C THR A 589 -6.09 -16.98 5.21
N GLY A 590 -5.49 -16.55 4.10
CA GLY A 590 -5.79 -15.31 3.37
C GLY A 590 -6.99 -15.40 2.43
N GLY A 591 -7.30 -16.56 1.85
CA GLY A 591 -8.47 -16.74 1.01
C GLY A 591 -8.26 -16.30 -0.43
N THR A 592 -8.93 -15.22 -0.87
CA THR A 592 -8.79 -14.68 -2.24
C THR A 592 -8.38 -13.22 -2.17
N GLY A 593 -7.42 -12.80 -2.99
CA GLY A 593 -6.83 -11.46 -2.92
C GLY A 593 -5.31 -11.59 -2.88
N ASN A 594 -4.62 -10.46 -2.93
CA ASN A 594 -3.17 -10.42 -2.75
C ASN A 594 -2.89 -10.11 -1.28
N ASP A 595 -2.70 -11.16 -0.48
CA ASP A 595 -2.68 -11.09 0.97
C ASP A 595 -1.26 -10.94 1.52
N TYR A 596 -1.16 -10.37 2.73
CA TYR A 596 0.10 -10.23 3.45
C TYR A 596 0.07 -11.00 4.77
N LEU A 597 0.85 -12.07 4.86
CA LEU A 597 0.83 -13.01 5.98
C LEU A 597 2.15 -12.98 6.77
N VAL A 598 2.04 -12.80 8.09
CA VAL A 598 3.17 -12.75 9.02
C VAL A 598 2.88 -13.66 10.21
N GLY A 599 3.63 -14.76 10.34
CA GLY A 599 3.53 -15.63 11.53
C GLY A 599 4.15 -14.98 12.77
N ARG A 600 5.29 -14.30 12.58
CA ARG A 600 6.21 -13.78 13.62
C ARG A 600 6.89 -14.93 14.35
N THR A 601 6.94 -14.92 15.68
CA THR A 601 7.67 -15.96 16.43
C THR A 601 6.74 -17.12 16.67
N GLY A 602 7.16 -18.31 16.24
CA GLY A 602 6.23 -19.41 16.32
C GLY A 602 6.61 -20.64 15.55
N PHE A 603 5.63 -21.52 15.40
CA PHE A 603 5.63 -22.53 14.35
C PHE A 603 4.32 -22.31 13.60
N ASP A 604 4.34 -21.40 12.65
CA ASP A 604 3.12 -20.89 12.05
C ASP A 604 2.80 -21.62 10.75
N SER A 605 1.52 -21.71 10.43
CA SER A 605 1.00 -22.22 9.16
C SER A 605 0.42 -21.05 8.38
N LEU A 606 1.04 -20.71 7.25
CA LEU A 606 0.66 -19.57 6.42
C LEU A 606 0.13 -20.07 5.07
N ALA A 607 -1.10 -19.69 4.73
CA ALA A 607 -1.72 -20.00 3.44
C ALA A 607 -2.44 -18.75 2.89
N GLY A 608 -1.91 -18.15 1.84
CA GLY A 608 -2.42 -16.95 1.17
C GLY A 608 -3.68 -17.28 0.40
N GLY A 609 -3.59 -18.19 -0.58
CA GLY A 609 -4.77 -18.81 -1.19
C GLY A 609 -4.82 -18.58 -2.69
N GLN A 610 -5.61 -17.62 -3.17
CA GLN A 610 -5.68 -17.25 -4.59
C GLN A 610 -5.36 -15.77 -4.72
N GLY A 611 -4.46 -15.41 -5.63
CA GLY A 611 -3.92 -14.07 -5.80
C GLY A 611 -2.41 -14.10 -5.64
N ASP A 612 -1.75 -12.96 -5.84
CA ASP A 612 -0.31 -12.83 -5.68
C ASP A 612 -0.01 -12.45 -4.21
N ASP A 613 0.31 -13.44 -3.40
CA ASP A 613 0.43 -13.33 -1.95
C ASP A 613 1.87 -13.05 -1.48
N ALA A 614 2.01 -12.49 -0.29
CA ALA A 614 3.30 -12.16 0.31
C ALA A 614 3.43 -12.69 1.75
N TYR A 615 4.50 -13.44 1.98
CA TYR A 615 4.81 -14.10 3.24
C TYR A 615 6.06 -13.53 3.90
N VAL A 616 6.01 -13.37 5.23
CA VAL A 616 7.20 -13.17 6.05
C VAL A 616 7.44 -14.43 6.86
N ASN A 617 8.55 -15.12 6.58
CA ASN A 617 8.94 -16.34 7.28
C ASN A 617 10.07 -16.04 8.26
N ASP A 618 9.99 -16.62 9.47
CA ASP A 618 10.98 -16.46 10.55
C ASP A 618 11.98 -17.63 10.70
N GLY A 619 11.80 -18.73 9.96
CA GLY A 619 12.65 -19.92 10.01
C GLY A 619 11.94 -21.20 10.43
N GLN A 620 10.75 -21.07 11.03
CA GLN A 620 10.00 -22.19 11.59
C GLN A 620 8.65 -22.42 10.91
N ASP A 621 8.23 -21.46 10.08
CA ASP A 621 6.90 -21.44 9.47
C ASP A 621 6.78 -22.40 8.28
N ILE A 622 5.56 -22.92 8.13
CA ILE A 622 5.14 -23.71 6.98
C ILE A 622 4.28 -22.82 6.08
N ILE A 623 4.82 -22.47 4.92
CA ILE A 623 4.07 -21.81 3.85
C ILE A 623 3.45 -22.87 2.95
N THR A 624 2.14 -22.79 2.74
CA THR A 624 1.39 -23.70 1.88
C THR A 624 0.74 -22.93 0.74
N GLU A 625 1.10 -23.28 -0.49
CA GLU A 625 0.57 -22.64 -1.69
C GLU A 625 -0.19 -23.57 -2.64
N GLY A 626 -1.21 -23.01 -3.28
CA GLY A 626 -2.06 -23.67 -4.27
C GLY A 626 -1.40 -23.75 -5.65
N ALA A 627 -1.71 -24.79 -6.43
CA ALA A 627 -1.28 -24.81 -7.83
C ALA A 627 -2.08 -23.78 -8.63
N SER A 628 -1.39 -22.89 -9.35
CA SER A 628 -2.00 -21.76 -10.08
C SER A 628 -2.77 -20.80 -9.18
N ALA A 629 -2.29 -20.59 -7.96
CA ALA A 629 -2.83 -19.64 -6.98
C ALA A 629 -2.53 -18.19 -7.36
N GLY A 630 -1.31 -17.91 -7.84
CA GLY A 630 -0.85 -16.58 -8.23
C GLY A 630 0.65 -16.64 -8.53
N THR A 631 1.34 -15.51 -8.36
CA THR A 631 2.79 -15.39 -8.35
C THR A 631 3.24 -14.84 -6.99
N ASP A 632 3.73 -15.72 -6.13
CA ASP A 632 3.81 -15.42 -4.70
C ASP A 632 5.23 -15.06 -4.24
N LEU A 633 5.33 -14.24 -3.19
CA LEU A 633 6.59 -13.74 -2.63
C LEU A 633 6.84 -14.25 -1.22
N VAL A 634 8.00 -14.87 -1.02
CA VAL A 634 8.55 -15.12 0.33
C VAL A 634 9.64 -14.11 0.67
N ARG A 635 9.52 -13.50 1.84
CA ARG A 635 10.56 -12.69 2.48
C ARG A 635 11.16 -13.48 3.65
N SER A 636 12.47 -13.68 3.64
CA SER A 636 13.16 -14.49 4.64
C SER A 636 14.45 -13.81 5.11
N ASP A 637 14.69 -13.81 6.41
CA ASP A 637 15.93 -13.30 7.02
C ASP A 637 16.97 -14.40 7.32
N PHE A 638 16.73 -15.61 6.80
CA PHE A 638 17.58 -16.80 6.90
C PHE A 638 17.73 -17.47 5.51
N SER A 639 18.53 -18.53 5.42
CA SER A 639 18.64 -19.26 4.15
C SER A 639 17.36 -20.02 3.84
N TYR A 640 16.76 -19.78 2.69
CA TYR A 640 15.44 -20.31 2.35
C TYR A 640 15.42 -21.06 1.01
N THR A 641 14.64 -22.13 0.97
CA THR A 641 14.34 -22.88 -0.25
C THR A 641 12.84 -22.76 -0.52
N LEU A 642 12.48 -22.24 -1.69
CA LEU A 642 11.08 -22.10 -2.08
C LEU A 642 10.40 -23.48 -2.13
N GLY A 643 9.24 -23.57 -1.47
CA GLY A 643 8.33 -24.70 -1.59
C GLY A 643 7.71 -24.81 -2.99
N ALA A 644 6.86 -25.80 -3.22
CA ALA A 644 6.11 -25.90 -4.48
C ALA A 644 5.17 -24.69 -4.65
N ASN A 645 4.96 -24.27 -5.89
CA ASN A 645 4.07 -23.16 -6.27
C ASN A 645 4.45 -21.78 -5.72
N LEU A 646 5.68 -21.60 -5.25
CA LEU A 646 6.20 -20.28 -4.87
C LEU A 646 7.19 -19.82 -5.94
N GLU A 647 7.04 -18.58 -6.42
CA GLU A 647 7.83 -18.07 -7.54
C GLU A 647 8.93 -17.11 -7.08
N ASN A 648 8.66 -16.24 -6.10
CA ASN A 648 9.57 -15.15 -5.73
C ASN A 648 10.15 -15.33 -4.33
N LEU A 649 11.46 -15.07 -4.19
CA LEU A 649 12.17 -15.03 -2.91
C LEU A 649 12.95 -13.73 -2.79
N THR A 650 12.83 -13.05 -1.64
CA THR A 650 13.71 -11.96 -1.26
C THR A 650 14.36 -12.24 0.10
N LEU A 651 15.69 -12.21 0.13
CA LEU A 651 16.47 -12.33 1.36
C LEU A 651 16.56 -10.96 2.05
N THR A 652 15.98 -10.83 3.24
CA THR A 652 15.89 -9.57 4.00
C THR A 652 16.90 -9.48 5.15
N GLY A 653 17.53 -10.61 5.50
CA GLY A 653 18.51 -10.68 6.58
C GLY A 653 19.79 -9.92 6.26
N THR A 654 20.61 -9.65 7.27
CA THR A 654 21.91 -8.95 7.09
C THR A 654 23.10 -9.90 7.01
N GLY A 655 22.88 -11.21 7.21
CA GLY A 655 23.92 -12.24 7.17
C GLY A 655 24.16 -12.81 5.78
N ALA A 656 25.23 -13.59 5.63
CA ALA A 656 25.46 -14.41 4.44
C ALA A 656 24.50 -15.61 4.45
N ILE A 657 23.32 -15.40 3.87
CA ILE A 657 22.23 -16.36 3.75
C ILE A 657 22.00 -16.68 2.28
N ASN A 658 21.35 -17.81 1.99
CA ASN A 658 21.26 -18.35 0.63
C ASN A 658 19.81 -18.51 0.19
N GLY A 659 19.59 -18.42 -1.11
CA GLY A 659 18.27 -18.60 -1.72
C GLY A 659 18.30 -19.76 -2.71
N THR A 660 17.34 -20.67 -2.58
CA THR A 660 17.14 -21.77 -3.53
C THR A 660 15.71 -21.71 -4.06
N GLY A 661 15.55 -21.70 -5.38
CA GLY A 661 14.27 -21.81 -6.05
C GLY A 661 13.78 -23.26 -6.11
N ASN A 662 12.86 -23.52 -7.03
CA ASN A 662 12.24 -24.81 -7.24
C ASN A 662 12.29 -25.18 -8.75
N THR A 663 11.24 -25.81 -9.28
CA THR A 663 11.18 -26.22 -10.70
C THR A 663 10.39 -25.25 -11.58
N LEU A 664 9.92 -24.14 -11.02
CA LEU A 664 9.16 -23.08 -11.67
C LEU A 664 10.11 -21.99 -12.17
N ASN A 665 9.55 -20.95 -12.78
CA ASN A 665 10.34 -19.77 -13.14
C ASN A 665 10.47 -18.90 -11.90
N ASN A 666 11.61 -18.93 -11.23
CA ASN A 666 11.80 -18.24 -9.96
C ASN A 666 12.46 -16.88 -10.09
N HIS A 667 12.07 -15.93 -9.24
CA HIS A 667 12.77 -14.65 -9.05
C HIS A 667 13.42 -14.61 -7.68
N LEU A 668 14.74 -14.76 -7.63
CA LEU A 668 15.53 -14.79 -6.39
C LEU A 668 16.33 -13.51 -6.24
N THR A 669 16.06 -12.76 -5.18
CA THR A 669 16.81 -11.56 -4.79
C THR A 669 17.59 -11.81 -3.50
N GLY A 670 18.91 -11.62 -3.57
CA GLY A 670 19.84 -11.66 -2.45
C GLY A 670 19.71 -10.46 -1.51
N ASN A 671 20.71 -10.28 -0.66
CA ASN A 671 20.83 -9.16 0.28
C ASN A 671 22.17 -8.42 0.08
N SER A 672 22.65 -7.69 1.08
CA SER A 672 23.91 -6.94 0.98
C SER A 672 25.16 -7.75 1.39
N ALA A 673 25.01 -9.03 1.71
CA ALA A 673 26.08 -9.93 2.09
C ALA A 673 26.29 -10.98 0.99
N ALA A 674 27.36 -11.77 1.09
CA ALA A 674 27.63 -12.84 0.13
C ALA A 674 26.53 -13.91 0.18
N ASN A 675 25.78 -14.05 -0.91
CA ASN A 675 24.73 -15.05 -1.08
C ASN A 675 25.14 -16.13 -2.08
N VAL A 676 24.64 -17.34 -1.86
CA VAL A 676 24.56 -18.38 -2.89
C VAL A 676 23.11 -18.45 -3.36
N LEU A 677 22.90 -18.24 -4.65
CA LEU A 677 21.59 -18.30 -5.30
C LEU A 677 21.54 -19.47 -6.28
N GLU A 678 20.56 -20.35 -6.11
CA GLU A 678 20.29 -21.48 -7.01
C GLU A 678 18.86 -21.37 -7.54
N GLY A 679 18.68 -21.06 -8.82
CA GLY A 679 17.36 -20.94 -9.44
C GLY A 679 16.61 -22.27 -9.48
N GLY A 680 17.34 -23.33 -9.85
CA GLY A 680 16.79 -24.68 -10.01
C GLY A 680 16.59 -25.00 -11.48
N ALA A 681 15.42 -25.49 -11.84
CA ALA A 681 15.02 -25.66 -13.23
C ALA A 681 13.90 -24.67 -13.52
N GLY A 682 13.85 -24.11 -14.72
CA GLY A 682 12.86 -23.08 -15.04
C GLY A 682 13.52 -21.99 -15.84
N ASN A 683 12.87 -20.85 -15.99
CA ASN A 683 13.51 -19.64 -16.51
C ASN A 683 13.67 -18.67 -15.35
N ASP A 684 14.85 -18.66 -14.73
CA ASP A 684 15.03 -18.01 -13.44
C ASP A 684 15.63 -16.61 -13.57
N THR A 685 15.36 -15.75 -12.59
CA THR A 685 16.07 -14.48 -12.41
C THR A 685 16.79 -14.50 -11.09
N LEU A 686 18.11 -14.36 -11.12
CA LEU A 686 18.97 -14.37 -9.94
C LEU A 686 19.65 -13.00 -9.81
N ASN A 687 19.36 -12.29 -8.72
CA ASN A 687 19.93 -10.98 -8.44
C ASN A 687 20.62 -10.98 -7.09
N GLY A 688 21.96 -10.96 -7.07
CA GLY A 688 22.74 -10.98 -5.81
C GLY A 688 22.63 -9.68 -4.98
N LEU A 689 22.26 -8.57 -5.63
CA LEU A 689 22.35 -7.21 -5.10
C LEU A 689 23.79 -6.77 -4.78
N GLY A 690 24.25 -6.94 -3.55
CA GLY A 690 25.57 -6.47 -3.15
C GLY A 690 26.24 -7.49 -2.24
N GLY A 691 27.56 -7.55 -2.27
CA GLY A 691 28.26 -8.65 -1.62
C GLY A 691 29.20 -9.28 -2.62
N PHE A 692 29.53 -10.54 -2.39
CA PHE A 692 30.21 -11.38 -3.36
C PHE A 692 29.33 -12.59 -3.59
N ASP A 693 28.60 -12.59 -4.68
CA ASP A 693 27.45 -13.48 -4.86
C ASP A 693 27.76 -14.59 -5.86
N ILE A 694 27.25 -15.78 -5.57
CA ILE A 694 27.45 -16.98 -6.37
C ILE A 694 26.12 -17.40 -6.97
N ALA A 695 26.02 -17.44 -8.30
CA ALA A 695 24.99 -18.24 -8.97
C ALA A 695 25.50 -19.68 -9.10
N THR A 696 24.79 -20.64 -8.49
CA THR A 696 25.18 -22.05 -8.51
C THR A 696 24.22 -22.89 -9.34
N TYR A 697 24.80 -23.81 -10.10
CA TYR A 697 24.14 -24.80 -10.95
C TYR A 697 24.50 -26.23 -10.54
N SER A 698 24.99 -26.40 -9.31
CA SER A 698 25.52 -27.67 -8.78
C SER A 698 24.54 -28.84 -8.89
N ASN A 699 23.23 -28.58 -8.81
CA ASN A 699 22.20 -29.61 -8.92
C ASN A 699 21.64 -29.79 -10.35
N ALA A 700 22.16 -29.06 -11.35
CA ALA A 700 21.74 -29.24 -12.73
C ALA A 700 22.05 -30.66 -13.22
N THR A 701 21.10 -31.27 -13.93
CA THR A 701 21.21 -32.67 -14.40
C THR A 701 21.87 -32.80 -15.76
N SER A 702 22.30 -31.68 -16.34
CA SER A 702 23.02 -31.55 -17.61
C SER A 702 24.05 -30.44 -17.48
N GLY A 703 25.14 -30.52 -18.26
CA GLY A 703 26.14 -29.46 -18.30
C GLY A 703 25.53 -28.11 -18.70
N VAL A 704 25.97 -27.04 -18.05
CA VAL A 704 25.42 -25.70 -18.19
C VAL A 704 26.31 -24.80 -19.04
N THR A 705 25.70 -23.83 -19.73
CA THR A 705 26.41 -22.75 -20.44
C THR A 705 25.97 -21.41 -19.90
N VAL A 706 26.79 -20.77 -19.07
CA VAL A 706 26.41 -19.56 -18.32
C VAL A 706 27.44 -18.46 -18.50
N SER A 707 26.98 -17.22 -18.66
CA SER A 707 27.80 -16.05 -18.93
C SER A 707 27.36 -14.87 -18.08
N LEU A 708 28.26 -14.35 -17.24
CA LEU A 708 28.09 -13.09 -16.50
C LEU A 708 28.20 -11.85 -17.40
N ALA A 709 28.74 -12.00 -18.63
CA ALA A 709 28.79 -10.91 -19.61
C ALA A 709 27.44 -10.66 -20.30
N THR A 710 26.48 -11.57 -20.14
CA THR A 710 25.14 -11.45 -20.73
C THR A 710 24.20 -10.82 -19.70
N THR A 711 23.74 -9.60 -19.96
CA THR A 711 22.87 -8.84 -19.03
C THR A 711 21.38 -9.13 -19.19
N GLY A 712 20.99 -10.07 -20.06
CA GLY A 712 19.61 -10.47 -20.30
C GLY A 712 19.46 -11.99 -20.28
N ALA A 713 18.26 -12.48 -20.57
CA ALA A 713 17.95 -13.90 -20.55
C ALA A 713 18.91 -14.73 -21.43
N GLN A 714 19.48 -15.78 -20.87
CA GLN A 714 20.43 -16.68 -21.52
C GLN A 714 19.99 -18.13 -21.36
N ASN A 715 19.97 -18.89 -22.45
CA ASN A 715 19.70 -20.32 -22.40
C ASN A 715 20.90 -21.03 -21.77
N THR A 716 20.75 -21.47 -20.53
CA THR A 716 21.79 -22.17 -19.77
C THR A 716 21.91 -23.64 -20.15
N VAL A 717 21.03 -24.13 -21.04
CA VAL A 717 20.92 -25.50 -21.55
C VAL A 717 20.46 -26.50 -20.48
N GLY A 718 21.15 -26.58 -19.34
CA GLY A 718 20.88 -27.52 -18.26
C GLY A 718 19.91 -27.03 -17.18
N ALA A 719 19.62 -25.72 -17.14
CA ALA A 719 18.77 -25.09 -16.12
C ALA A 719 17.75 -24.10 -16.73
N GLY A 720 17.43 -24.26 -18.02
CA GLY A 720 16.45 -23.41 -18.73
C GLY A 720 17.02 -22.07 -19.21
N THR A 721 16.24 -20.99 -19.13
CA THR A 721 16.64 -19.66 -19.64
C THR A 721 16.70 -18.64 -18.50
N ASP A 722 17.91 -18.39 -18.00
CA ASP A 722 18.11 -17.61 -16.79
C ASP A 722 18.56 -16.17 -17.07
N THR A 723 18.32 -15.27 -16.13
CA THR A 723 18.83 -13.90 -16.12
C THR A 723 19.61 -13.67 -14.85
N LEU A 724 20.86 -13.25 -14.96
CA LEU A 724 21.76 -13.04 -13.81
C LEU A 724 22.10 -11.55 -13.71
N ALA A 725 22.00 -11.00 -12.50
CA ALA A 725 22.36 -9.63 -12.19
C ALA A 725 23.15 -9.59 -10.87
N ASN A 726 24.18 -8.73 -10.80
CA ASN A 726 25.00 -8.55 -9.59
C ASN A 726 25.51 -9.88 -9.04
N ILE A 727 26.15 -10.67 -9.90
CA ILE A 727 26.77 -11.96 -9.57
C ILE A 727 28.25 -11.88 -9.93
N GLU A 728 29.12 -12.22 -8.98
CA GLU A 728 30.57 -12.20 -9.15
C GLU A 728 31.17 -13.58 -9.40
N ALA A 729 30.42 -14.65 -9.07
CA ALA A 729 30.89 -16.02 -9.18
C ALA A 729 29.87 -16.99 -9.79
N LEU A 730 30.39 -17.98 -10.52
CA LEU A 730 29.62 -19.08 -11.08
C LEU A 730 30.11 -20.41 -10.54
N THR A 731 29.17 -21.27 -10.12
CA THR A 731 29.44 -22.68 -9.87
C THR A 731 28.67 -23.53 -10.88
N GLY A 732 29.39 -24.40 -11.58
CA GLY A 732 28.87 -25.34 -12.57
C GLY A 732 28.15 -26.54 -11.96
N SER A 733 27.75 -27.46 -12.83
CA SER A 733 27.21 -28.78 -12.50
C SER A 733 28.34 -29.80 -12.33
N ALA A 734 28.03 -31.07 -12.02
CA ALA A 734 29.03 -32.15 -12.02
C ALA A 734 29.27 -32.76 -13.43
N LEU A 735 29.04 -31.97 -14.48
CA LEU A 735 29.11 -32.37 -15.88
C LEU A 735 29.90 -31.32 -16.67
N ALA A 736 30.20 -31.58 -17.94
CA ALA A 736 30.99 -30.66 -18.75
C ALA A 736 30.27 -29.33 -18.98
N ASP A 737 30.77 -28.27 -18.34
CA ASP A 737 30.18 -26.95 -18.34
C ASP A 737 30.94 -25.94 -19.21
N THR A 738 30.31 -24.81 -19.50
CA THR A 738 30.93 -23.63 -20.09
C THR A 738 30.53 -22.40 -19.29
N LEU A 739 31.44 -21.89 -18.48
CA LEU A 739 31.24 -20.72 -17.62
C LEU A 739 32.06 -19.54 -18.14
N THR A 740 31.42 -18.38 -18.30
CA THR A 740 32.04 -17.17 -18.83
C THR A 740 31.83 -15.98 -17.88
N GLY A 741 32.92 -15.27 -17.55
CA GLY A 741 32.90 -14.04 -16.76
C GLY A 741 32.55 -12.80 -17.56
N ASN A 742 32.60 -11.66 -16.90
CA ASN A 742 32.40 -10.34 -17.49
C ASN A 742 33.73 -9.57 -17.54
N ALA A 743 33.70 -8.26 -17.30
CA ALA A 743 34.91 -7.41 -17.29
C ALA A 743 35.43 -7.13 -15.87
N SER A 744 34.75 -7.66 -14.85
CA SER A 744 35.11 -7.59 -13.44
C SER A 744 35.86 -8.84 -13.01
N ASN A 745 36.40 -8.84 -11.79
CA ASN A 745 37.07 -10.01 -11.23
C ASN A 745 36.04 -11.09 -10.88
N ASN A 746 36.11 -12.24 -11.55
CA ASN A 746 35.18 -13.35 -11.37
C ASN A 746 35.84 -14.58 -10.75
N VAL A 747 35.02 -15.39 -10.07
CA VAL A 747 35.44 -16.71 -9.55
C VAL A 747 34.58 -17.81 -10.16
N PHE A 748 35.23 -18.87 -10.62
CA PHE A 748 34.55 -20.02 -11.23
C PHE A 748 34.87 -21.30 -10.47
N THR A 749 33.85 -22.12 -10.24
CA THR A 749 34.01 -23.49 -9.77
C THR A 749 33.35 -24.43 -10.78
N GLY A 750 34.13 -25.23 -11.50
CA GLY A 750 33.61 -26.19 -12.49
C GLY A 750 33.00 -27.45 -11.86
N LEU A 751 33.44 -27.82 -10.65
CA LEU A 751 33.19 -29.12 -10.03
C LEU A 751 33.79 -30.27 -10.87
N ALA A 752 33.12 -31.42 -10.94
CA ALA A 752 33.54 -32.53 -11.77
C ALA A 752 33.08 -32.30 -13.21
N GLY A 753 33.91 -32.61 -14.21
CA GLY A 753 33.48 -32.37 -15.57
C GLY A 753 34.65 -32.30 -16.52
N ASN A 754 34.42 -31.77 -17.72
CA ASN A 754 35.52 -31.28 -18.54
C ASN A 754 35.10 -29.88 -18.92
N ASP A 755 35.49 -28.91 -18.10
CA ASP A 755 34.82 -27.62 -18.12
C ASP A 755 35.59 -26.62 -18.98
N THR A 756 34.87 -25.65 -19.51
CA THR A 756 35.46 -24.46 -20.11
C THR A 756 35.18 -23.29 -19.20
N LEU A 757 36.23 -22.73 -18.58
CA LEU A 757 36.15 -21.55 -17.73
C LEU A 757 36.82 -20.39 -18.45
N ASN A 758 36.04 -19.37 -18.79
CA ASN A 758 36.49 -18.20 -19.52
C ASN A 758 36.33 -16.95 -18.65
N GLY A 759 37.42 -16.39 -18.13
CA GLY A 759 37.36 -15.24 -17.22
C GLY A 759 36.81 -13.97 -17.87
N GLY A 760 37.02 -13.80 -19.17
CA GLY A 760 36.65 -12.56 -19.86
C GLY A 760 37.73 -11.50 -19.69
N GLY A 761 37.44 -10.44 -18.95
CA GLY A 761 38.43 -9.45 -18.54
C GLY A 761 38.33 -9.19 -17.04
N GLY A 762 39.40 -8.73 -16.42
CA GLY A 762 39.48 -8.63 -14.97
C GLY A 762 40.72 -9.38 -14.47
N THR A 763 40.75 -9.69 -13.17
CA THR A 763 41.65 -10.69 -12.61
C THR A 763 40.82 -11.84 -12.06
N ASP A 764 40.79 -12.94 -12.79
CA ASP A 764 39.83 -14.02 -12.58
C ASP A 764 40.48 -15.24 -11.92
N ILE A 765 39.66 -16.01 -11.19
CA ILE A 765 40.09 -17.20 -10.44
C ILE A 765 39.26 -18.41 -10.86
N ALA A 766 39.94 -19.48 -11.26
CA ALA A 766 39.35 -20.83 -11.30
C ALA A 766 39.63 -21.56 -9.99
N ALA A 767 38.60 -21.95 -9.26
CA ALA A 767 38.70 -22.65 -7.98
C ALA A 767 38.53 -24.16 -8.15
N TYR A 768 39.43 -24.91 -7.55
CA TYR A 768 39.48 -26.37 -7.56
C TYR A 768 39.38 -26.93 -6.14
N GLY A 769 38.67 -28.05 -5.99
CA GLY A 769 38.38 -28.65 -4.69
C GLY A 769 39.56 -29.38 -4.03
N GLY A 770 40.58 -29.76 -4.82
CA GLY A 770 41.77 -30.49 -4.37
C GLY A 770 42.97 -29.61 -4.00
N GLY A 771 44.09 -30.26 -3.67
CA GLY A 771 45.39 -29.59 -3.51
C GLY A 771 46.14 -29.52 -4.84
N SER A 772 46.99 -28.50 -5.02
CA SER A 772 47.68 -28.19 -6.27
C SER A 772 48.52 -29.35 -6.85
N SER A 773 49.04 -30.24 -6.00
CA SER A 773 49.80 -31.44 -6.44
C SER A 773 48.95 -32.45 -7.20
N GLY A 774 47.62 -32.36 -7.10
CA GLY A 774 46.66 -33.20 -7.80
C GLY A 774 46.36 -32.74 -9.23
N TYR A 775 46.94 -31.63 -9.72
CA TYR A 775 46.58 -31.06 -11.01
C TYR A 775 47.81 -30.82 -11.91
N ASN A 776 47.66 -31.13 -13.20
CA ASN A 776 48.63 -30.83 -14.24
C ASN A 776 48.16 -29.68 -15.13
N PHE A 777 49.04 -28.73 -15.41
CA PHE A 777 48.77 -27.59 -16.29
C PHE A 777 49.51 -27.76 -17.62
N ARG A 778 48.80 -27.56 -18.73
CA ARG A 778 49.36 -27.60 -20.08
C ARG A 778 48.93 -26.37 -20.88
N LEU A 779 49.89 -25.58 -21.34
CA LEU A 779 49.63 -24.48 -22.27
C LEU A 779 49.31 -25.03 -23.68
N THR A 780 48.23 -24.54 -24.27
CA THR A 780 47.84 -24.77 -25.66
C THR A 780 47.66 -23.43 -26.38
N SER A 781 47.54 -23.42 -27.71
CA SER A 781 47.44 -22.18 -28.50
C SER A 781 46.22 -21.34 -28.08
N GLY A 782 46.43 -20.41 -27.14
CA GLY A 782 45.43 -19.44 -26.65
C GLY A 782 44.75 -19.78 -25.32
N ASN A 783 45.04 -20.91 -24.68
CA ASN A 783 44.36 -21.34 -23.46
C ASN A 783 45.13 -22.42 -22.68
N ILE A 784 44.82 -22.59 -21.39
CA ILE A 784 45.45 -23.56 -20.50
C ILE A 784 44.51 -24.72 -20.26
N VAL A 785 45.05 -25.93 -20.33
CA VAL A 785 44.35 -27.15 -19.95
C VAL A 785 44.83 -27.57 -18.57
N VAL A 786 43.90 -27.68 -17.63
CA VAL A 786 44.13 -28.23 -16.30
C VAL A 786 43.60 -29.66 -16.32
N THR A 787 44.34 -30.60 -15.75
CA THR A 787 43.91 -32.00 -15.69
C THR A 787 44.10 -32.49 -14.28
N ASP A 788 43.01 -32.92 -13.66
CA ASP A 788 43.07 -33.64 -12.40
C ASP A 788 43.74 -35.00 -12.63
N ILE A 789 44.81 -35.25 -11.88
CA ILE A 789 45.58 -36.49 -11.88
C ILE A 789 45.42 -37.28 -10.59
N ASP A 790 44.66 -36.76 -9.62
CA ASP A 790 44.38 -37.41 -8.35
C ASP A 790 42.90 -37.80 -8.25
N ALA A 791 42.56 -38.97 -8.77
CA ALA A 791 41.19 -39.49 -8.73
C ALA A 791 40.59 -39.72 -7.31
N SER A 792 41.35 -39.44 -6.24
CA SER A 792 40.88 -39.61 -4.85
C SER A 792 40.20 -38.38 -4.23
N ASN A 793 40.24 -37.22 -4.90
CA ASN A 793 39.71 -35.95 -4.40
C ASN A 793 38.37 -35.50 -5.01
N GLY A 794 37.85 -36.23 -6.01
CA GLY A 794 36.65 -35.82 -6.75
C GLY A 794 36.72 -36.04 -8.27
N ASN A 795 37.92 -36.15 -8.84
CA ASN A 795 38.17 -36.15 -10.29
C ASN A 795 37.43 -35.01 -11.00
N ASP A 796 37.99 -33.81 -10.85
CA ASP A 796 37.51 -32.59 -11.49
C ASP A 796 37.63 -32.65 -13.03
N GLY A 797 38.39 -33.63 -13.54
CA GLY A 797 38.48 -33.98 -14.95
C GLY A 797 39.48 -33.10 -15.72
N ILE A 798 39.13 -32.71 -16.95
CA ILE A 798 40.02 -31.97 -17.86
C ILE A 798 39.39 -30.62 -18.23
N ASP A 799 39.86 -29.57 -17.59
CA ASP A 799 39.31 -28.23 -17.73
C ASP A 799 40.15 -27.35 -18.63
N ARG A 800 39.49 -26.36 -19.21
CA ARG A 800 40.07 -25.43 -20.16
C ARG A 800 39.86 -24.01 -19.66
N LEU A 801 40.94 -23.39 -19.23
CA LEU A 801 41.00 -22.02 -18.77
C LEU A 801 41.33 -21.08 -19.94
N ILE A 802 40.50 -20.06 -20.13
CA ILE A 802 40.66 -18.98 -21.12
C ILE A 802 40.60 -17.67 -20.37
N SER A 803 41.56 -16.76 -20.57
CA SER A 803 41.54 -15.45 -19.91
C SER A 803 41.30 -15.54 -18.39
N VAL A 804 41.91 -16.52 -17.71
CA VAL A 804 41.86 -16.67 -16.25
C VAL A 804 43.27 -16.45 -15.71
N GLU A 805 43.40 -15.52 -14.77
CA GLU A 805 44.71 -15.07 -14.24
C GLU A 805 45.18 -15.88 -13.03
N SER A 806 44.35 -16.71 -12.43
CA SER A 806 44.73 -17.54 -11.28
C SER A 806 43.93 -18.82 -11.16
N ALA A 807 44.57 -19.88 -10.67
CA ALA A 807 43.92 -21.10 -10.22
C ALA A 807 44.09 -21.25 -8.70
N SER A 808 43.00 -21.42 -7.97
CA SER A 808 42.98 -21.58 -6.52
C SER A 808 42.75 -23.04 -6.14
N PHE A 809 43.52 -23.52 -5.16
CA PHE A 809 43.49 -24.87 -4.60
C PHE A 809 43.40 -24.79 -3.08
N THR A 810 43.10 -25.91 -2.43
CA THR A 810 43.05 -26.00 -0.96
C THR A 810 44.39 -25.70 -0.26
N ASP A 811 45.51 -25.84 -0.96
CA ASP A 811 46.87 -25.58 -0.46
C ASP A 811 47.49 -24.26 -0.96
N GLY A 812 46.77 -23.47 -1.77
CA GLY A 812 47.21 -22.15 -2.23
C GLY A 812 46.71 -21.75 -3.62
N THR A 813 47.15 -20.59 -4.11
CA THR A 813 46.77 -20.04 -5.43
C THR A 813 47.98 -19.95 -6.35
N ILE A 814 47.80 -20.35 -7.61
CA ILE A 814 48.81 -20.28 -8.68
C ILE A 814 48.40 -19.19 -9.67
N GLY A 815 49.28 -18.21 -9.91
CA GLY A 815 49.06 -17.18 -10.93
C GLY A 815 49.33 -17.67 -12.37
N ILE A 816 48.55 -17.16 -13.31
CA ILE A 816 48.50 -17.53 -14.72
C ILE A 816 48.60 -16.24 -15.56
N ASP A 817 49.77 -15.93 -16.13
CA ASP A 817 49.93 -14.72 -16.97
C ASP A 817 49.64 -15.02 -18.45
N LEU A 818 48.64 -14.34 -19.04
CA LEU A 818 48.19 -14.52 -20.43
C LEU A 818 49.06 -13.84 -21.50
N PHE A 819 50.19 -13.20 -21.16
CA PHE A 819 51.16 -12.74 -22.15
C PHE A 819 52.11 -13.83 -22.68
N GLY A 820 51.61 -15.05 -22.90
CA GLY A 820 52.31 -16.07 -23.68
C GLY A 820 53.64 -16.57 -23.10
N GLU A 821 53.89 -16.34 -21.81
CA GLU A 821 55.02 -16.92 -21.10
C GLU A 821 54.54 -17.39 -19.72
N LEU A 822 54.25 -18.69 -19.59
CA LEU A 822 54.49 -19.33 -18.30
C LEU A 822 55.97 -19.08 -18.04
N ARG A 823 56.34 -18.16 -17.14
CA ARG A 823 57.76 -17.84 -16.88
C ARG A 823 58.46 -19.01 -16.23
N VAL A 824 58.88 -19.93 -17.08
CA VAL A 824 60.13 -20.68 -17.00
C VAL A 824 60.79 -20.51 -18.38
N ASN A 825 61.41 -19.34 -18.59
CA ASN A 825 62.25 -18.90 -19.73
C ASN A 825 62.22 -19.75 -21.02
N SER A 826 61.64 -19.17 -22.08
CA SER A 826 61.88 -19.39 -23.53
C SER A 826 62.26 -20.80 -24.05
N PHE A 827 61.44 -21.37 -24.95
CA PHE A 827 61.83 -22.51 -25.80
C PHE A 827 61.60 -22.24 -27.30
N THR A 828 62.54 -22.70 -28.13
CA THR A 828 62.39 -22.87 -29.58
C THR A 828 62.16 -24.35 -29.93
N SER A 829 61.42 -24.63 -31.00
CA SER A 829 60.92 -25.97 -31.36
C SER A 829 62.01 -27.05 -31.47
N GLY A 830 61.95 -28.09 -30.64
CA GLY A 830 62.83 -29.26 -30.75
C GLY A 830 62.79 -30.26 -29.58
N ASP A 831 62.44 -29.86 -28.36
CA ASP A 831 62.57 -30.72 -27.18
C ASP A 831 61.33 -31.57 -26.86
N GLN A 832 61.58 -32.83 -26.45
CA GLN A 832 60.58 -33.81 -26.05
C GLN A 832 60.75 -34.17 -24.55
N SER A 833 59.66 -34.02 -23.78
CA SER A 833 59.35 -34.53 -22.43
C SER A 833 59.59 -33.64 -21.18
N PHE A 834 58.82 -33.98 -20.12
CA PHE A 834 58.08 -33.13 -19.17
C PHE A 834 58.88 -32.53 -17.98
N PRO A 835 58.63 -31.28 -17.56
CA PRO A 835 59.17 -30.75 -16.31
C PRO A 835 58.48 -31.39 -15.09
N ALA A 836 59.26 -31.85 -14.11
CA ALA A 836 58.75 -32.18 -12.77
C ALA A 836 58.85 -30.93 -11.89
N VAL A 837 57.74 -30.48 -11.33
CA VAL A 837 57.66 -29.29 -10.45
C VAL A 837 57.45 -29.75 -9.01
N ALA A 838 58.29 -29.27 -8.09
CA ALA A 838 58.13 -29.49 -6.66
C ALA A 838 58.06 -28.14 -5.93
N ALA A 839 57.00 -27.92 -5.16
CA ALA A 839 56.87 -26.74 -4.31
C ALA A 839 57.84 -26.82 -3.12
N LEU A 840 58.49 -25.69 -2.81
CA LEU A 840 59.32 -25.52 -1.63
C LEU A 840 58.48 -24.86 -0.53
N THR A 841 58.72 -25.26 0.72
CA THR A 841 58.01 -24.83 1.93
C THR A 841 58.10 -23.33 2.27
N GLY A 842 58.70 -22.51 1.41
CA GLY A 842 58.79 -21.05 1.54
C GLY A 842 58.12 -20.25 0.41
N GLY A 843 57.27 -20.88 -0.42
CA GLY A 843 56.51 -20.19 -1.48
C GLY A 843 57.23 -20.05 -2.84
N GLY A 844 58.23 -20.90 -3.11
CA GLY A 844 58.86 -21.03 -4.43
C GLY A 844 58.75 -22.46 -4.94
N PHE A 845 59.15 -22.73 -6.18
CA PHE A 845 59.17 -24.09 -6.75
C PHE A 845 60.51 -24.43 -7.39
N VAL A 846 60.85 -25.73 -7.44
CA VAL A 846 61.98 -26.28 -8.19
C VAL A 846 61.43 -27.04 -9.38
N VAL A 847 61.98 -26.78 -10.57
CA VAL A 847 61.70 -27.54 -11.78
C VAL A 847 62.94 -28.32 -12.18
N ALA A 848 62.79 -29.63 -12.41
CA ALA A 848 63.86 -30.48 -12.93
C ALA A 848 63.47 -31.09 -14.28
N TRP A 849 64.44 -31.13 -15.22
CA TRP A 849 64.30 -31.80 -16.51
C TRP A 849 65.64 -32.40 -16.97
N GLN A 850 65.59 -33.30 -17.96
CA GLN A 850 66.76 -33.97 -18.54
C GLN A 850 67.01 -33.42 -19.96
N SER A 851 68.22 -32.90 -20.21
CA SER A 851 68.67 -32.48 -21.55
C SER A 851 69.65 -33.49 -22.12
N ASP A 852 69.46 -33.91 -23.38
CA ASP A 852 70.43 -34.74 -24.09
C ASP A 852 71.45 -33.82 -24.81
N GLY A 853 72.57 -33.52 -24.15
CA GLY A 853 73.80 -33.09 -24.82
C GLY A 853 74.28 -31.64 -24.67
N GLN A 854 73.84 -30.89 -23.67
CA GLN A 854 74.56 -29.69 -23.19
C GLN A 854 74.50 -29.71 -21.65
N ASP A 855 75.65 -29.50 -20.99
CA ASP A 855 75.80 -29.45 -19.52
C ASP A 855 74.88 -28.42 -18.85
#